data_AF-A0A9W9FIG7-F1
#
_entry.id   AF-A0A9W9FIG7-F1
#
_cell.length_a   1.000
_cell.length_b   1.000
_cell.length_c   1.000
_cell.angle_alpha   90.00
_cell.angle_beta   90.00
_cell.angle_gamma   90.00
#
_symmetry.space_group_name_H-M   'P 1'
#
loop_
_entity.id
_entity.type
_entity.pdbx_description
1 polymer ?
#
loop_
_entity_poly.entity_id
_entity_poly.type
_entity_poly.pdbx_seq_one_letter_code
_entity_poly.pdbx_strand_id
1 'polypeptide(L)'
;MSNPENYTVGWICSVTPEFVAAKAILDEVHQRPESMSPHDNNNYTLGRIGKHNIAIAVTPNGNTSSAAIVATNMRHSFVNIAFFLMVVIGGGAPSVHHDIRLGDVVVGKDGVLQYDLGKTLQDQGFLITAIPLQPPAFLQTAVTELKTQYESEGHRLEQVINTVLESNPKLRQNYKRPDQSSDRLHRSEIIHASGAHCTESWCDESLLVLRNERNEEDDNPAIHYGLIASANQLMKDAGLRDRLVVEKNVLCFDVGAAGVANHFPGLVILGIAGYSDSHSNEGWQGYAAMTAAAYTKDLLRLIHPNKGNLNQKTFNFLSDQFQENPAISGRDFSSEKESDQRSSAAVSTTASWKEIVFDSAQVMSVNNTLAADSMNKVHRFFLQYRKKPLCKEKPTSKQKFVKIAILDTGIDLGHPEFRPFQNDGRVTAGHCRDFVNPGESPISDSTGHGTHCAHLVLKVCQIAKLYIAKVFQTEQCDEGALERIPAAIDWAVENEVDIIVMCFAFKKFHMKIDKAIREAKGKREFLIFAAASNNKHDDEDPVGFPASLRDVIRVNSCTHTGSQSTFSPGCHDRMDNLNNLSIIGEELEAAFPEAKNDNKPLKRLSGTSMSTAILAGVAGLVLEFSMMERKNGPNVKNQEQLLKTQGMVAVLRGCMAGKWPPQPPSYCYIRPWLLFAPEESREDIVYRISEELRRCM
;
A
#
# COMPACT_ATOMS: atom_id res chain seq x y z
N MET A 1 -17.21 13.34 -46.22
CA MET A 1 -17.46 13.62 -44.79
C MET A 1 -17.22 12.38 -43.95
N SER A 2 -16.83 12.55 -42.68
CA SER A 2 -16.50 11.44 -41.80
C SER A 2 -17.72 10.93 -41.03
N ASN A 3 -17.88 9.60 -40.97
CA ASN A 3 -18.88 8.96 -40.10
C ASN A 3 -18.37 8.96 -38.64
N PRO A 4 -19.11 9.57 -37.67
CA PRO A 4 -18.74 9.56 -36.26
C PRO A 4 -18.57 8.15 -35.65
N GLU A 5 -19.24 7.14 -36.17
CA GLU A 5 -19.11 5.76 -35.70
C GLU A 5 -17.75 5.13 -35.99
N ASN A 6 -16.96 5.71 -36.89
CA ASN A 6 -15.65 5.15 -37.24
C ASN A 6 -14.56 5.48 -36.21
N TYR A 7 -14.84 6.36 -35.24
CA TYR A 7 -13.86 6.87 -34.27
C TYR A 7 -13.87 6.04 -33.00
N THR A 8 -12.70 5.53 -32.62
CA THR A 8 -12.55 4.56 -31.53
C THR A 8 -11.72 5.07 -30.35
N VAL A 9 -11.04 6.21 -30.53
CA VAL A 9 -10.17 6.82 -29.52
C VAL A 9 -10.54 8.29 -29.35
N GLY A 10 -10.82 8.69 -28.11
CA GLY A 10 -10.91 10.09 -27.73
C GLY A 10 -9.56 10.61 -27.25
N TRP A 11 -9.09 11.73 -27.81
CA TRP A 11 -7.86 12.40 -27.37
C TRP A 11 -8.24 13.77 -26.80
N ILE A 12 -7.92 14.02 -25.53
CA ILE A 12 -8.26 15.26 -24.84
C ILE A 12 -7.00 16.06 -24.53
N CYS A 13 -7.02 17.34 -24.88
CA CYS A 13 -6.01 18.35 -24.56
C CYS A 13 -6.61 19.43 -23.66
N SER A 14 -5.79 20.16 -22.94
CA SER A 14 -6.15 21.28 -22.05
C SER A 14 -5.72 22.65 -22.57
N VAL A 15 -4.62 22.75 -23.31
CA VAL A 15 -4.08 24.02 -23.81
C VAL A 15 -3.70 23.98 -25.29
N THR A 16 -3.48 25.15 -25.88
CA THR A 16 -3.17 25.30 -27.32
C THR A 16 -1.91 24.54 -27.75
N PRO A 17 -0.78 24.54 -27.02
CA PRO A 17 0.40 23.76 -27.40
C PRO A 17 0.12 22.26 -27.59
N GLU A 18 -0.63 21.66 -26.65
CA GLU A 18 -1.01 20.25 -26.70
C GLU A 18 -1.90 19.96 -27.92
N PHE A 19 -2.88 20.82 -28.17
CA PHE A 19 -3.79 20.64 -29.31
C PHE A 19 -3.08 20.78 -30.66
N VAL A 20 -2.13 21.71 -30.76
CA VAL A 20 -1.30 21.88 -31.96
C VAL A 20 -0.45 20.64 -32.19
N ALA A 21 0.22 20.13 -31.15
CA ALA A 21 1.03 18.92 -31.24
C ALA A 21 0.20 17.69 -31.64
N ALA A 22 -0.96 17.51 -30.99
CA ALA A 22 -1.89 16.42 -31.28
C ALA A 22 -2.39 16.45 -32.74
N LYS A 23 -2.70 17.64 -33.27
CA LYS A 23 -3.08 17.79 -34.69
C LYS A 23 -1.91 17.53 -35.64
N ALA A 24 -0.71 17.98 -35.29
CA ALA A 24 0.46 17.89 -36.15
C ALA A 24 1.02 16.47 -36.25
N ILE A 25 0.77 15.61 -35.25
CA ILE A 25 1.28 14.23 -35.20
C ILE A 25 0.41 13.22 -35.96
N LEU A 26 -0.82 13.58 -36.34
CA LEU A 26 -1.74 12.74 -37.09
C LEU A 26 -1.09 12.23 -38.40
N ASP A 27 -1.33 10.97 -38.74
CA ASP A 27 -0.95 10.44 -40.06
C ASP A 27 -1.85 11.03 -41.16
N GLU A 28 -3.11 11.33 -40.82
CA GLU A 28 -4.11 11.88 -41.73
C GLU A 28 -5.12 12.74 -40.96
N VAL A 29 -5.52 13.87 -41.53
CA VAL A 29 -6.58 14.74 -40.98
C VAL A 29 -7.87 14.51 -41.77
N HIS A 30 -8.95 14.22 -41.05
CA HIS A 30 -10.26 13.97 -41.64
C HIS A 30 -11.13 15.24 -41.67
N GLN A 31 -12.11 15.26 -42.57
CA GLN A 31 -13.14 16.32 -42.60
C GLN A 31 -14.12 16.18 -41.44
N ARG A 32 -14.74 17.29 -41.03
CA ARG A 32 -15.79 17.25 -40.00
C ARG A 32 -17.04 16.49 -40.49
N PRO A 33 -17.82 15.90 -39.56
CA PRO A 33 -19.12 15.30 -39.89
C PRO A 33 -20.12 16.37 -40.34
N GLU A 34 -21.15 15.99 -41.10
CA GLU A 34 -22.21 16.90 -41.57
C GLU A 34 -23.09 17.44 -40.44
N SER A 35 -23.35 16.61 -39.43
CA SER A 35 -24.12 16.96 -38.25
C SER A 35 -23.46 16.36 -37.01
N MET A 36 -23.51 17.10 -35.92
CA MET A 36 -23.16 16.62 -34.58
C MET A 36 -24.36 16.82 -33.65
N SER A 37 -24.31 16.22 -32.47
CA SER A 37 -25.34 16.42 -31.47
C SER A 37 -25.52 17.92 -31.18
N PRO A 38 -26.73 18.48 -31.23
CA PRO A 38 -26.97 19.89 -30.93
C PRO A 38 -26.72 20.24 -29.44
N HIS A 39 -26.51 19.23 -28.60
CA HIS A 39 -26.19 19.37 -27.17
C HIS A 39 -24.69 19.21 -26.89
N ASP A 40 -23.87 18.94 -27.91
CA ASP A 40 -22.42 18.87 -27.80
C ASP A 40 -21.79 20.20 -28.21
N ASN A 41 -21.27 20.92 -27.21
CA ASN A 41 -20.62 22.22 -27.39
C ASN A 41 -19.11 22.11 -27.70
N ASN A 42 -18.57 20.90 -27.83
CA ASN A 42 -17.16 20.70 -28.12
C ASN A 42 -16.84 21.00 -29.59
N ASN A 43 -15.57 21.31 -29.83
CA ASN A 43 -15.02 21.43 -31.18
C ASN A 43 -13.97 20.34 -31.40
N TYR A 44 -14.10 19.61 -32.52
CA TYR A 44 -13.24 18.47 -32.80
C TYR A 44 -12.32 18.70 -33.99
N THR A 45 -11.09 18.17 -33.85
CA THR A 45 -10.25 17.78 -34.97
C THR A 45 -10.30 16.27 -35.08
N LEU A 46 -10.54 15.77 -36.29
CA LEU A 46 -10.64 14.35 -36.56
C LEU A 46 -9.46 13.90 -37.40
N GLY A 47 -8.98 12.68 -37.18
CA GLY A 47 -7.88 12.14 -37.96
C GLY A 47 -7.60 10.68 -37.69
N ARG A 48 -6.42 10.23 -38.11
CA ARG A 48 -5.96 8.85 -37.98
C ARG A 48 -4.52 8.78 -37.51
N ILE A 49 -4.22 7.79 -36.65
CA ILE A 49 -2.87 7.33 -36.35
C ILE A 49 -2.84 5.81 -36.46
N GLY A 50 -1.97 5.28 -37.31
CA GLY A 50 -1.92 3.87 -37.63
C GLY A 50 -3.29 3.35 -38.07
N LYS A 51 -3.86 2.45 -37.28
CA LYS A 51 -5.17 1.81 -37.51
C LYS A 51 -6.32 2.43 -36.72
N HIS A 52 -6.08 3.48 -35.92
CA HIS A 52 -7.10 4.12 -35.10
C HIS A 52 -7.56 5.44 -35.70
N ASN A 53 -8.87 5.62 -35.77
CA ASN A 53 -9.47 6.93 -36.03
C ASN A 53 -9.69 7.64 -34.69
N ILE A 54 -9.24 8.89 -34.62
CA ILE A 54 -9.12 9.66 -33.39
C ILE A 54 -9.96 10.91 -33.48
N ALA A 55 -10.76 11.16 -32.45
CA ALA A 55 -11.42 12.44 -32.23
C ALA A 55 -10.61 13.22 -31.19
N ILE A 56 -10.16 14.44 -31.53
CA ILE A 56 -9.36 15.30 -30.66
C ILE A 56 -10.18 16.50 -30.21
N ALA A 57 -10.24 16.76 -28.91
CA ALA A 57 -10.93 17.90 -28.32
C ALA A 57 -10.03 18.68 -27.36
N VAL A 58 -10.37 19.94 -27.11
CA VAL A 58 -9.72 20.79 -26.12
C VAL A 58 -10.70 21.13 -25.01
N THR A 59 -10.24 21.06 -23.76
CA THR A 59 -11.07 21.41 -22.62
C THR A 59 -11.20 22.93 -22.45
N PRO A 60 -12.42 23.44 -22.16
CA PRO A 60 -12.59 24.83 -21.79
C PRO A 60 -12.04 25.04 -20.37
N ASN A 61 -11.04 25.93 -20.21
CA ASN A 61 -10.45 26.32 -18.92
C ASN A 61 -9.63 25.24 -18.17
N GLY A 62 -9.31 24.08 -18.79
CA GLY A 62 -8.27 23.16 -18.29
C GLY A 62 -8.50 22.53 -16.91
N ASN A 63 -9.73 22.45 -16.40
CA ASN A 63 -10.03 21.87 -15.07
C ASN A 63 -10.68 20.48 -15.15
N THR A 64 -10.81 19.80 -14.02
CA THR A 64 -11.32 18.41 -13.95
C THR A 64 -12.76 18.28 -14.43
N SER A 65 -13.65 19.20 -14.05
CA SER A 65 -15.07 19.18 -14.45
C SER A 65 -15.23 19.38 -15.95
N SER A 66 -14.52 20.35 -16.53
CA SER A 66 -14.50 20.59 -17.97
C SER A 66 -14.01 19.37 -18.75
N ALA A 67 -12.95 18.72 -18.29
CA ALA A 67 -12.40 17.53 -18.93
C ALA A 67 -13.39 16.36 -18.94
N ALA A 68 -14.10 16.14 -17.83
CA ALA A 68 -15.16 15.14 -17.74
C ALA A 68 -16.35 15.44 -18.67
N ILE A 69 -16.78 16.70 -18.78
CA ILE A 69 -17.86 17.13 -19.67
C ILE A 69 -17.46 16.90 -21.14
N VAL A 70 -16.23 17.27 -21.50
CA VAL A 70 -15.70 17.05 -22.85
C VAL A 70 -15.71 15.57 -23.20
N ALA A 71 -15.20 14.70 -22.32
CA ALA A 71 -15.19 13.26 -22.53
C ALA A 71 -16.61 12.67 -22.64
N THR A 72 -17.54 13.13 -21.80
CA THR A 72 -18.95 12.72 -21.83
C THR A 72 -19.58 13.05 -23.19
N ASN A 73 -19.43 14.30 -23.63
CA ASN A 73 -19.96 14.77 -24.90
C ASN A 73 -19.31 14.06 -26.11
N MET A 74 -18.00 13.81 -26.05
CA MET A 74 -17.29 13.01 -27.05
C MET A 74 -17.90 11.63 -27.21
N ARG A 75 -18.21 10.95 -26.10
CA ARG A 75 -18.80 9.62 -26.14
C ARG A 75 -20.22 9.62 -26.69
N HIS A 76 -20.97 10.70 -26.49
CA HIS A 76 -22.29 10.87 -27.11
C HIS A 76 -22.20 11.11 -28.63
N SER A 77 -21.25 11.95 -29.08
CA SER A 77 -21.09 12.27 -30.51
C SER A 77 -20.36 11.16 -31.29
N PHE A 78 -19.47 10.41 -30.64
CA PHE A 78 -18.69 9.32 -31.21
C PHE A 78 -18.90 8.04 -30.39
N VAL A 79 -20.01 7.36 -30.67
CA VAL A 79 -20.51 6.22 -29.86
C VAL A 79 -19.54 5.03 -29.74
N ASN A 80 -18.61 4.90 -30.68
CA ASN A 80 -17.64 3.80 -30.72
C ASN A 80 -16.29 4.15 -30.07
N ILE A 81 -16.17 5.32 -29.41
CA ILE A 81 -15.00 5.61 -28.58
C ILE A 81 -14.93 4.59 -27.45
N ALA A 82 -13.86 3.78 -27.48
CA ALA A 82 -13.64 2.69 -26.54
C ALA A 82 -12.80 3.10 -25.33
N PHE A 83 -11.90 4.08 -25.50
CA PHE A 83 -11.06 4.62 -24.43
C PHE A 83 -10.60 6.04 -24.75
N PHE A 84 -10.16 6.74 -23.71
CA PHE A 84 -9.65 8.10 -23.80
C PHE A 84 -8.15 8.15 -23.53
N LEU A 85 -7.45 9.00 -24.26
CA LEU A 85 -6.09 9.40 -23.98
C LEU A 85 -6.09 10.87 -23.61
N MET A 86 -5.60 11.18 -22.41
CA MET A 86 -5.34 12.55 -22.02
C MET A 86 -3.86 12.82 -22.21
N VAL A 87 -3.55 13.58 -23.26
CA VAL A 87 -2.17 13.88 -23.64
C VAL A 87 -1.96 15.36 -23.46
N VAL A 88 -1.24 15.70 -22.40
CA VAL A 88 -1.15 17.05 -21.87
C VAL A 88 0.29 17.38 -21.50
N ILE A 89 0.57 18.62 -21.12
CA ILE A 89 1.83 19.02 -20.51
C ILE A 89 1.66 19.14 -18.99
N GLY A 90 2.74 18.92 -18.26
CA GLY A 90 2.72 19.02 -16.80
C GLY A 90 4.05 19.41 -16.20
N GLY A 91 4.05 19.54 -14.88
CA GLY A 91 5.25 19.81 -14.11
C GLY A 91 5.86 18.52 -13.57
N GLY A 92 7.12 18.25 -13.90
CA GLY A 92 7.85 17.09 -13.42
C GLY A 92 8.21 17.21 -11.95
N ALA A 93 8.44 16.07 -11.31
CA ALA A 93 8.83 15.99 -9.91
C ALA A 93 10.14 15.18 -9.78
N PRO A 94 11.29 15.80 -10.07
CA PRO A 94 12.58 15.12 -10.07
C PRO A 94 12.92 14.57 -8.67
N SER A 95 13.54 13.41 -8.61
CA SER A 95 13.99 12.79 -7.36
C SER A 95 15.27 12.01 -7.56
N VAL A 96 15.87 11.53 -6.47
CA VAL A 96 17.06 10.65 -6.53
C VAL A 96 16.81 9.34 -7.28
N HIS A 97 15.55 8.91 -7.40
CA HIS A 97 15.16 7.68 -8.09
C HIS A 97 14.71 7.93 -9.53
N HIS A 98 14.32 9.17 -9.85
CA HIS A 98 13.76 9.56 -11.14
C HIS A 98 14.35 10.91 -11.58
N ASP A 99 15.33 10.87 -12.48
CA ASP A 99 15.91 12.06 -13.10
C ASP A 99 15.00 12.61 -14.20
N ILE A 100 13.91 13.24 -13.78
CA ILE A 100 12.91 13.83 -14.69
C ILE A 100 13.41 15.17 -15.21
N ARG A 101 13.45 15.32 -16.53
CA ARG A 101 13.96 16.52 -17.24
C ARG A 101 12.89 17.19 -18.09
N LEU A 102 13.11 18.45 -18.45
CA LEU A 102 12.20 19.14 -19.36
C LEU A 102 12.24 18.46 -20.74
N GLY A 103 11.07 18.25 -21.34
CA GLY A 103 10.90 17.50 -22.57
C GLY A 103 10.72 15.98 -22.38
N ASP A 104 11.01 15.42 -21.20
CA ASP A 104 10.70 14.02 -20.89
C ASP A 104 9.19 13.73 -20.95
N VAL A 105 8.84 12.45 -21.03
CA VAL A 105 7.45 11.99 -20.99
C VAL A 105 7.21 11.19 -19.71
N VAL A 106 6.12 11.48 -19.01
CA VAL A 106 5.61 10.67 -17.89
C VAL A 106 4.31 9.99 -18.30
N VAL A 107 4.25 8.69 -18.13
CA VAL A 107 3.10 7.85 -18.45
C VAL A 107 2.46 7.37 -17.16
N GLY A 108 1.15 7.59 -17.00
CA GLY A 108 0.35 7.23 -15.83
C GLY A 108 0.11 5.74 -15.67
N LYS A 109 1.18 4.92 -15.71
CA LYS A 109 1.10 3.46 -15.60
C LYS A 109 0.53 3.03 -14.26
N ASP A 110 0.94 3.70 -13.18
CA ASP A 110 0.45 3.48 -11.82
C ASP A 110 -0.76 4.38 -11.50
N GLY A 111 -1.37 4.96 -12.53
CA GLY A 111 -2.62 5.69 -12.43
C GLY A 111 -2.50 7.20 -12.21
N VAL A 112 -3.65 7.80 -11.88
CA VAL A 112 -3.82 9.23 -11.61
C VAL A 112 -4.41 9.42 -10.22
N LEU A 113 -3.75 10.22 -9.37
CA LEU A 113 -4.22 10.59 -8.04
C LEU A 113 -4.76 12.02 -8.06
N GLN A 114 -6.03 12.22 -7.71
CA GLN A 114 -6.58 13.56 -7.54
C GLN A 114 -6.17 14.15 -6.17
N TYR A 115 -5.08 14.91 -6.12
CA TYR A 115 -4.48 15.32 -4.84
C TYR A 115 -5.19 16.50 -4.15
N ASP A 116 -6.10 17.19 -4.84
CA ASP A 116 -6.96 18.24 -4.27
C ASP A 116 -8.33 17.72 -3.83
N LEU A 117 -8.58 16.41 -3.93
CA LEU A 117 -9.80 15.77 -3.45
C LEU A 117 -9.55 15.18 -2.06
N GLY A 118 -10.23 15.75 -1.07
CA GLY A 118 -9.89 15.52 0.33
C GLY A 118 -10.76 16.29 1.30
N LYS A 119 -10.37 16.25 2.58
CA LYS A 119 -11.04 16.92 3.69
C LYS A 119 -10.09 17.89 4.35
N THR A 120 -10.53 19.13 4.56
CA THR A 120 -9.83 20.05 5.46
C THR A 120 -10.26 19.73 6.89
N LEU A 121 -9.29 19.47 7.77
CA LEU A 121 -9.53 19.16 9.17
C LEU A 121 -9.05 20.32 10.05
N GLN A 122 -9.85 20.68 11.05
CA GLN A 122 -9.49 21.71 12.02
C GLN A 122 -8.15 21.32 12.69
N ASP A 123 -7.20 22.26 12.68
CA ASP A 123 -5.84 22.11 13.25
C ASP A 123 -4.96 21.00 12.65
N GLN A 124 -5.37 20.35 11.54
CA GLN A 124 -4.63 19.23 10.92
C GLN A 124 -4.38 19.38 9.40
N GLY A 125 -4.80 20.49 8.79
CA GLY A 125 -4.56 20.77 7.37
C GLY A 125 -5.46 19.98 6.41
N PHE A 126 -5.06 19.88 5.15
CA PHE A 126 -5.81 19.18 4.10
C PHE A 126 -5.38 17.71 3.99
N LEU A 127 -6.31 16.79 4.18
CA LEU A 127 -6.12 15.35 4.04
C LEU A 127 -6.65 14.88 2.68
N ILE A 128 -5.76 14.38 1.83
CA ILE A 128 -6.11 13.79 0.52
C ILE A 128 -6.85 12.47 0.74
N THR A 129 -8.07 12.34 0.22
CA THR A 129 -8.89 11.11 0.32
C THR A 129 -8.99 10.34 -1.00
N ALA A 130 -8.46 10.89 -2.10
CA ALA A 130 -8.48 10.21 -3.40
C ALA A 130 -7.57 8.97 -3.42
N ILE A 131 -7.99 7.98 -4.19
CA ILE A 131 -7.21 6.77 -4.50
C ILE A 131 -6.72 6.88 -5.95
N PRO A 132 -5.48 6.45 -6.27
CA PRO A 132 -5.00 6.40 -7.65
C PRO A 132 -5.88 5.55 -8.58
N LEU A 133 -6.29 6.14 -9.69
CA LEU A 133 -7.14 5.50 -10.70
C LEU A 133 -6.27 4.84 -11.75
N GLN A 134 -6.32 3.51 -11.81
CA GLN A 134 -5.46 2.72 -12.68
C GLN A 134 -5.98 2.66 -14.13
N PRO A 135 -5.10 2.69 -15.15
CA PRO A 135 -5.51 2.45 -16.53
C PRO A 135 -6.07 1.03 -16.71
N PRO A 136 -6.98 0.80 -17.67
CA PRO A 136 -7.40 -0.55 -18.06
C PRO A 136 -6.24 -1.47 -18.41
N ALA A 137 -6.36 -2.77 -18.10
CA ALA A 137 -5.30 -3.77 -18.29
C ALA A 137 -4.74 -3.83 -19.73
N PHE A 138 -5.57 -3.61 -20.75
CA PHE A 138 -5.10 -3.61 -22.15
C PHE A 138 -4.19 -2.41 -22.47
N LEU A 139 -4.40 -1.26 -21.81
CA LEU A 139 -3.50 -0.11 -21.93
C LEU A 139 -2.22 -0.34 -21.12
N GLN A 140 -2.31 -0.92 -19.93
CA GLN A 140 -1.12 -1.28 -19.14
C GLN A 140 -0.21 -2.29 -19.86
N THR A 141 -0.79 -3.27 -20.54
CA THR A 141 -0.04 -4.26 -21.34
C THR A 141 0.60 -3.61 -22.56
N ALA A 142 -0.12 -2.73 -23.28
CA ALA A 142 0.45 -1.97 -24.40
C ALA A 142 1.60 -1.04 -23.96
N VAL A 143 1.47 -0.38 -22.80
CA VAL A 143 2.55 0.43 -22.20
C VAL A 143 3.75 -0.43 -21.85
N THR A 144 3.53 -1.63 -21.32
CA THR A 144 4.62 -2.56 -20.96
C THR A 144 5.32 -3.12 -22.20
N GLU A 145 4.58 -3.39 -23.28
CA GLU A 145 5.14 -3.79 -24.56
C GLU A 145 5.99 -2.67 -25.18
N LEU A 146 5.47 -1.43 -25.22
CA LEU A 146 6.22 -0.28 -25.73
C LEU A 146 7.48 0.00 -24.91
N LYS A 147 7.37 -0.10 -23.57
CA LYS A 147 8.51 0.04 -22.66
C LYS A 147 9.60 -0.98 -23.00
N THR A 148 9.23 -2.26 -23.15
CA THR A 148 10.18 -3.33 -23.52
C THR A 148 10.84 -3.02 -24.86
N GLN A 149 10.07 -2.52 -25.84
CA GLN A 149 10.62 -2.15 -27.14
C GLN A 149 11.66 -1.04 -27.00
N TYR A 150 11.36 0.04 -26.27
CA TYR A 150 12.31 1.14 -26.05
C TYR A 150 13.55 0.70 -25.29
N GLU A 151 13.43 -0.14 -24.26
CA GLU A 151 14.59 -0.69 -23.54
C GLU A 151 15.50 -1.54 -24.45
N SER A 152 14.94 -2.20 -25.46
CA SER A 152 15.69 -3.11 -26.35
C SER A 152 16.23 -2.46 -27.63
N GLU A 153 15.50 -1.51 -28.22
CA GLU A 153 15.76 -0.93 -29.55
C GLU A 153 15.99 0.59 -29.51
N GLY A 154 15.76 1.23 -28.36
CA GLY A 154 15.63 2.68 -28.25
C GLY A 154 14.33 3.21 -28.85
N HIS A 155 14.07 4.51 -28.66
CA HIS A 155 12.92 5.19 -29.26
C HIS A 155 13.32 6.19 -30.36
N ARG A 156 12.37 6.57 -31.21
CA ARG A 156 12.60 7.51 -32.33
C ARG A 156 11.83 8.82 -32.18
N LEU A 157 11.48 9.21 -30.96
CA LEU A 157 10.64 10.39 -30.69
C LEU A 157 11.19 11.66 -31.34
N GLU A 158 12.49 11.93 -31.22
CA GLU A 158 13.10 13.13 -31.81
C GLU A 158 13.04 13.13 -33.34
N GLN A 159 13.21 11.97 -33.98
CA GLN A 159 13.08 11.84 -35.44
C GLN A 159 11.63 12.11 -35.89
N VAL A 160 10.65 11.60 -35.15
CA VAL A 160 9.23 11.86 -35.41
C VAL A 160 8.94 13.36 -35.28
N ILE A 161 9.43 14.01 -34.24
CA ILE A 161 9.23 15.45 -34.01
C ILE A 161 9.87 16.26 -35.14
N ASN A 162 11.12 15.96 -35.52
CA ASN A 162 11.82 16.66 -36.60
C ASN A 162 11.08 16.54 -37.94
N THR A 163 10.55 15.35 -38.26
CA THR A 163 9.74 15.13 -39.46
C THR A 163 8.49 16.04 -39.49
N VAL A 164 7.82 16.20 -38.34
CA VAL A 164 6.66 17.09 -38.22
C VAL A 164 7.07 18.56 -38.38
N LEU A 165 8.17 18.98 -37.77
CA LEU A 165 8.70 20.34 -37.85
C LEU A 165 9.22 20.71 -39.25
N GLU A 166 9.73 19.73 -39.99
CA GLU A 166 10.12 19.87 -41.38
C GLU A 166 8.91 20.18 -42.25
N SER A 167 7.84 19.39 -42.07
CA SER A 167 6.57 19.52 -42.79
C SER A 167 5.76 20.77 -42.38
N ASN A 168 6.01 21.32 -41.20
CA ASN A 168 5.28 22.47 -40.65
C ASN A 168 6.25 23.58 -40.17
N PRO A 169 6.84 24.37 -41.10
CA PRO A 169 7.87 25.36 -40.75
C PRO A 169 7.46 26.38 -39.68
N LYS A 170 6.17 26.73 -39.60
CA LYS A 170 5.64 27.64 -38.58
C LYS A 170 5.80 27.12 -37.15
N LEU A 171 5.84 25.80 -36.96
CA LEU A 171 5.96 25.19 -35.63
C LEU A 171 7.40 25.25 -35.11
N ARG A 172 8.41 25.41 -35.98
CA ARG A 172 9.83 25.42 -35.58
C ARG A 172 10.18 26.50 -34.55
N GLN A 173 9.43 27.60 -34.52
CA GLN A 173 9.70 28.68 -33.58
C GLN A 173 9.44 28.27 -32.12
N ASN A 174 8.34 27.55 -31.87
CA ASN A 174 7.83 27.30 -30.51
C ASN A 174 7.81 25.82 -30.10
N TYR A 175 8.02 24.89 -31.04
CA TYR A 175 7.88 23.44 -30.80
C TYR A 175 9.16 22.64 -31.06
N LYS A 176 10.25 23.31 -31.48
CA LYS A 176 11.58 22.68 -31.52
C LYS A 176 12.11 22.46 -30.10
N ARG A 177 13.00 21.49 -29.94
CA ARG A 177 13.74 21.31 -28.68
C ARG A 177 14.47 22.61 -28.31
N PRO A 178 14.22 23.19 -27.12
CA PRO A 178 15.01 24.30 -26.61
C PRO A 178 16.47 23.88 -26.36
N ASP A 179 17.34 24.86 -26.14
CA ASP A 179 18.73 24.57 -25.79
C ASP A 179 18.81 23.79 -24.48
N GLN A 180 19.67 22.78 -24.39
CA GLN A 180 19.81 21.94 -23.19
C GLN A 180 20.22 22.77 -21.96
N SER A 181 20.94 23.87 -22.13
CA SER A 181 21.31 24.78 -21.04
C SER A 181 20.13 25.54 -20.42
N SER A 182 18.96 25.51 -21.08
CA SER A 182 17.72 26.08 -20.58
C SER A 182 16.92 25.11 -19.69
N ASP A 183 17.35 23.85 -19.58
CA ASP A 183 16.83 22.89 -18.60
C ASP A 183 17.47 23.12 -17.22
N ARG A 184 16.83 23.99 -16.43
CA ARG A 184 17.35 24.45 -15.13
C ARG A 184 16.44 24.00 -13.99
N LEU A 185 16.96 23.08 -13.17
CA LEU A 185 16.32 22.65 -11.93
C LEU A 185 16.91 23.43 -10.75
N HIS A 186 16.10 24.25 -10.11
CA HIS A 186 16.48 24.99 -8.91
C HIS A 186 16.26 24.15 -7.66
N ARG A 187 17.02 24.45 -6.59
CA ARG A 187 16.78 23.87 -5.26
C ARG A 187 15.39 24.26 -4.74
N SER A 188 14.71 23.32 -4.09
CA SER A 188 13.31 23.46 -3.66
C SER A 188 13.06 24.57 -2.64
N GLU A 189 14.09 25.00 -1.90
CA GLU A 189 13.98 26.08 -0.92
C GLU A 189 13.93 27.48 -1.56
N ILE A 190 14.21 27.59 -2.86
CA ILE A 190 14.20 28.86 -3.58
C ILE A 190 12.78 29.17 -4.06
N ILE A 191 12.20 30.20 -3.45
CA ILE A 191 10.82 30.64 -3.72
C ILE A 191 10.84 31.99 -4.41
N HIS A 192 10.19 32.08 -5.58
CA HIS A 192 9.88 33.37 -6.20
C HIS A 192 8.51 33.89 -5.78
N ALA A 193 8.44 35.20 -5.52
CA ALA A 193 7.17 35.89 -5.39
C ALA A 193 6.41 35.83 -6.73
N SER A 194 5.10 35.56 -6.66
CA SER A 194 4.21 35.39 -7.81
C SER A 194 4.41 36.49 -8.85
N GLY A 195 4.87 36.11 -10.06
CA GLY A 195 4.95 36.99 -11.23
C GLY A 195 6.31 37.67 -11.47
N ALA A 196 7.33 37.45 -10.64
CA ALA A 196 8.68 37.91 -10.96
C ALA A 196 9.31 37.01 -12.04
N HIS A 197 9.67 37.58 -13.19
CA HIS A 197 10.62 36.92 -14.09
C HIS A 197 11.94 36.74 -13.33
N CYS A 198 12.58 35.58 -13.46
CA CYS A 198 13.90 35.33 -12.90
C CYS A 198 14.86 36.40 -13.40
N THR A 199 15.09 37.44 -12.61
CA THR A 199 16.16 38.39 -12.87
C THR A 199 17.44 37.71 -12.42
N GLU A 200 18.50 37.81 -13.23
CA GLU A 200 19.78 37.11 -13.03
C GLU A 200 20.36 37.27 -11.61
N SER A 201 19.97 38.31 -10.88
CA SER A 201 20.40 38.56 -9.50
C SER A 201 19.88 37.57 -8.44
N TRP A 202 18.78 36.85 -8.67
CA TRP A 202 18.14 35.96 -7.66
C TRP A 202 18.24 34.46 -8.02
N CYS A 203 18.83 34.15 -9.18
CA CYS A 203 18.92 32.81 -9.75
C CYS A 203 20.34 32.50 -10.22
N ASP A 204 21.30 32.65 -9.30
CA ASP A 204 22.70 32.29 -9.56
C ASP A 204 22.84 30.79 -9.85
N GLU A 205 23.84 30.41 -10.67
CA GLU A 205 24.10 29.00 -11.02
C GLU A 205 24.39 28.14 -9.78
N SER A 206 24.88 28.75 -8.71
CA SER A 206 25.10 28.09 -7.41
C SER A 206 23.83 27.54 -6.76
N LEU A 207 22.65 28.03 -7.15
CA LEU A 207 21.34 27.63 -6.67
C LEU A 207 20.69 26.51 -7.50
N LEU A 208 21.36 26.08 -8.58
CA LEU A 208 20.93 24.96 -9.40
C LEU A 208 21.28 23.62 -8.72
N VAL A 209 20.44 22.63 -8.94
CA VAL A 209 20.75 21.23 -8.63
C VAL A 209 21.70 20.74 -9.70
N LEU A 210 22.92 20.37 -9.30
CA LEU A 210 23.90 19.78 -10.21
C LEU A 210 23.40 18.42 -10.68
N ARG A 211 23.28 18.24 -11.99
CA ARG A 211 22.90 16.99 -12.64
C ARG A 211 23.92 16.65 -13.71
N ASN A 212 24.34 15.40 -13.78
CA ASN A 212 25.24 14.93 -14.83
C ASN A 212 24.54 15.00 -16.19
N GLU A 213 25.30 15.21 -17.26
CA GLU A 213 24.75 15.04 -18.61
C GLU A 213 24.32 13.58 -18.82
N ARG A 214 23.21 13.40 -19.52
CA ARG A 214 22.78 12.06 -19.97
C ARG A 214 23.79 11.56 -21.00
N ASN A 215 24.26 10.33 -20.85
CA ASN A 215 25.24 9.75 -21.76
C ASN A 215 24.54 9.17 -23.02
N GLU A 216 25.30 8.57 -23.94
CA GLU A 216 24.75 7.97 -25.16
C GLU A 216 23.88 6.71 -24.89
N GLU A 217 23.96 6.14 -23.70
CA GLU A 217 23.17 4.98 -23.27
C GLU A 217 21.83 5.38 -22.62
N ASP A 218 21.67 6.67 -22.28
CA ASP A 218 20.46 7.22 -21.68
C ASP A 218 19.49 7.74 -22.76
N ASP A 219 18.21 7.36 -22.65
CA ASP A 219 17.16 7.93 -23.49
C ASP A 219 17.00 9.45 -23.26
N ASN A 220 16.91 10.21 -24.34
CA ASN A 220 16.79 11.66 -24.28
C ASN A 220 15.95 12.24 -25.43
N PRO A 221 14.65 12.51 -25.22
CA PRO A 221 13.93 12.59 -23.94
C PRO A 221 13.68 11.22 -23.30
N ALA A 222 13.73 11.13 -21.97
CA ALA A 222 13.47 9.88 -21.25
C ALA A 222 11.97 9.66 -21.01
N ILE A 223 11.57 8.39 -20.88
CA ILE A 223 10.20 8.00 -20.57
C ILE A 223 10.12 7.42 -19.16
N HIS A 224 9.29 8.03 -18.33
CA HIS A 224 9.06 7.62 -16.95
C HIS A 224 7.67 7.02 -16.80
N TYR A 225 7.54 5.99 -15.99
CA TYR A 225 6.29 5.26 -15.79
C TYR A 225 5.96 5.25 -14.30
N GLY A 226 4.82 5.82 -13.92
CA GLY A 226 4.43 5.87 -12.51
C GLY A 226 3.15 6.66 -12.26
N LEU A 227 3.03 7.19 -11.05
CA LEU A 227 1.85 7.91 -10.59
C LEU A 227 1.86 9.38 -11.01
N ILE A 228 0.74 9.86 -11.55
CA ILE A 228 0.52 11.27 -11.87
C ILE A 228 -0.40 11.89 -10.82
N ALA A 229 -0.04 13.03 -10.26
CA ALA A 229 -0.92 13.81 -9.39
C ALA A 229 -1.67 14.86 -10.19
N SER A 230 -3.00 14.88 -10.12
CA SER A 230 -3.85 15.84 -10.83
C SER A 230 -4.71 16.64 -9.85
N ALA A 231 -4.98 17.91 -10.15
CA ALA A 231 -5.87 18.77 -9.37
C ALA A 231 -6.58 19.79 -10.27
N ASN A 232 -7.42 20.63 -9.67
CA ASN A 232 -7.98 21.83 -10.31
C ASN A 232 -7.07 23.05 -10.20
N GLN A 233 -5.93 22.94 -9.51
CA GLN A 233 -4.98 24.02 -9.29
C GLN A 233 -3.61 23.62 -9.84
N LEU A 234 -2.90 24.58 -10.43
CA LEU A 234 -1.55 24.39 -10.91
C LEU A 234 -0.57 24.28 -9.72
N MET A 235 0.24 23.22 -9.69
CA MET A 235 1.29 23.05 -8.68
C MET A 235 2.43 24.05 -8.90
N LYS A 236 2.67 24.94 -7.94
CA LYS A 236 3.82 25.86 -7.89
C LYS A 236 4.56 25.85 -6.56
N ASP A 237 4.31 24.85 -5.72
CA ASP A 237 4.91 24.69 -4.40
C ASP A 237 5.88 23.50 -4.42
N ALA A 238 7.18 23.80 -4.50
CA ALA A 238 8.22 22.78 -4.51
C ALA A 238 8.25 21.94 -3.22
N GLY A 239 7.87 22.52 -2.07
CA GLY A 239 7.80 21.81 -0.80
C GLY A 239 6.65 20.81 -0.77
N LEU A 240 5.46 21.20 -1.25
CA LEU A 240 4.34 20.28 -1.40
C LEU A 240 4.60 19.23 -2.49
N ARG A 241 5.22 19.61 -3.61
CA ARG A 241 5.68 18.70 -4.67
C ARG A 241 6.57 17.62 -4.09
N ASP A 242 7.65 17.99 -3.41
CA ASP A 242 8.61 17.05 -2.84
C ASP A 242 7.99 16.18 -1.75
N ARG A 243 7.07 16.75 -0.95
CA ARG A 243 6.27 15.98 -0.01
C ARG A 243 5.49 14.88 -0.72
N LEU A 244 4.76 15.21 -1.78
CA LEU A 244 3.94 14.26 -2.56
C LEU A 244 4.79 13.24 -3.33
N VAL A 245 5.98 13.61 -3.81
CA VAL A 245 6.98 12.67 -4.35
C VAL A 245 7.30 11.61 -3.31
N VAL A 246 7.64 12.01 -2.09
CA VAL A 246 8.06 11.05 -1.05
C VAL A 246 6.89 10.26 -0.47
N GLU A 247 5.74 10.90 -0.33
CA GLU A 247 4.55 10.34 0.30
C GLU A 247 3.78 9.38 -0.60
N LYS A 248 3.71 9.69 -1.90
CA LYS A 248 2.84 9.02 -2.86
C LYS A 248 3.59 8.47 -4.08
N ASN A 249 4.90 8.68 -4.18
CA ASN A 249 5.71 8.33 -5.34
C ASN A 249 5.20 8.99 -6.65
N VAL A 250 4.77 10.24 -6.55
CA VAL A 250 4.30 11.04 -7.69
C VAL A 250 5.49 11.45 -8.56
N LEU A 251 5.35 11.27 -9.89
CA LEU A 251 6.38 11.64 -10.85
C LEU A 251 6.13 12.99 -11.53
N CYS A 252 4.88 13.39 -11.68
CA CYS A 252 4.53 14.69 -12.23
C CYS A 252 3.14 15.15 -11.81
N PHE A 253 2.87 16.42 -12.10
CA PHE A 253 1.66 17.12 -11.75
C PHE A 253 0.94 17.64 -12.99
N ASP A 254 -0.37 17.49 -12.96
CA ASP A 254 -1.29 17.84 -14.02
C ASP A 254 -2.42 18.75 -13.49
N VAL A 255 -3.08 19.47 -14.41
CA VAL A 255 -4.35 20.15 -14.13
C VAL A 255 -5.46 19.54 -15.00
N GLY A 256 -6.39 18.81 -14.36
CA GLY A 256 -7.65 18.38 -14.98
C GLY A 256 -7.80 16.88 -15.32
N ALA A 257 -6.72 16.11 -15.44
CA ALA A 257 -6.76 14.72 -15.89
C ALA A 257 -7.51 13.75 -14.99
N ALA A 258 -7.58 14.02 -13.68
CA ALA A 258 -8.44 13.28 -12.77
C ALA A 258 -9.91 13.25 -13.22
N GLY A 259 -10.40 14.31 -13.88
CA GLY A 259 -11.78 14.39 -14.37
C GLY A 259 -12.13 13.29 -15.38
N VAL A 260 -11.20 12.97 -16.28
CA VAL A 260 -11.37 11.91 -17.28
C VAL A 260 -11.10 10.54 -16.66
N ALA A 261 -10.02 10.39 -15.91
CA ALA A 261 -9.60 9.12 -15.32
C ALA A 261 -10.64 8.54 -14.33
N ASN A 262 -11.43 9.39 -13.66
CA ASN A 262 -12.46 8.97 -12.71
C ASN A 262 -13.65 8.26 -13.38
N HIS A 263 -13.97 8.62 -14.63
CA HIS A 263 -15.25 8.27 -15.24
C HIS A 263 -15.11 7.42 -16.51
N PHE A 264 -13.92 7.42 -17.12
CA PHE A 264 -13.72 6.80 -18.43
C PHE A 264 -12.47 5.91 -18.45
N PRO A 265 -12.53 4.76 -19.14
CA PRO A 265 -11.35 3.96 -19.39
C PRO A 265 -10.35 4.78 -20.20
N GLY A 266 -9.12 4.94 -19.69
CA GLY A 266 -8.13 5.75 -20.38
C GLY A 266 -6.73 5.68 -19.79
N LEU A 267 -5.83 6.45 -20.40
CA LEU A 267 -4.44 6.61 -19.98
C LEU A 267 -4.07 8.09 -20.07
N VAL A 268 -3.27 8.55 -19.12
CA VAL A 268 -2.74 9.91 -19.10
C VAL A 268 -1.25 9.89 -19.44
N ILE A 269 -0.85 10.75 -20.36
CA ILE A 269 0.51 10.89 -20.89
C ILE A 269 0.89 12.36 -20.81
N LEU A 270 1.97 12.68 -20.10
CA LEU A 270 2.42 14.05 -19.89
C LEU A 270 3.77 14.32 -20.49
N GLY A 271 3.87 15.42 -21.23
CA GLY A 271 5.15 16.03 -21.56
C GLY A 271 5.58 16.97 -20.44
N ILE A 272 6.82 16.87 -19.98
CA ILE A 272 7.31 17.69 -18.88
C ILE A 272 7.74 19.07 -19.39
N ALA A 273 6.99 20.09 -18.98
CA ALA A 273 7.17 21.49 -19.40
C ALA A 273 7.59 22.42 -18.25
N GLY A 274 7.76 21.89 -17.04
CA GLY A 274 8.22 22.63 -15.86
C GLY A 274 8.51 21.68 -14.70
N TYR A 275 8.79 22.22 -13.52
CA TYR A 275 9.17 21.43 -12.33
C TYR A 275 8.21 21.53 -11.15
N SER A 276 6.96 21.95 -11.39
CA SER A 276 5.95 22.06 -10.32
C SER A 276 6.42 22.92 -9.13
N ASP A 277 7.19 23.96 -9.44
CA ASP A 277 7.74 24.92 -8.49
C ASP A 277 7.39 26.35 -8.92
N SER A 278 8.01 27.33 -8.27
CA SER A 278 7.76 28.74 -8.56
C SER A 278 8.41 29.25 -9.86
N HIS A 279 9.24 28.44 -10.53
CA HIS A 279 10.00 28.86 -11.72
C HIS A 279 9.20 28.62 -13.00
N SER A 280 9.17 29.61 -13.90
CA SER A 280 8.51 29.48 -15.20
C SER A 280 9.46 28.86 -16.23
N ASN A 281 8.93 27.92 -17.03
CA ASN A 281 9.65 27.21 -18.08
C ASN A 281 8.85 27.24 -19.40
N GLU A 282 8.15 28.34 -19.67
CA GLU A 282 7.21 28.49 -20.81
C GLU A 282 7.80 28.11 -22.18
N GLY A 283 9.09 28.32 -22.40
CA GLY A 283 9.79 27.94 -23.63
C GLY A 283 9.78 26.43 -23.95
N TRP A 284 9.54 25.58 -22.94
CA TRP A 284 9.53 24.12 -23.10
C TRP A 284 8.15 23.55 -23.44
N GLN A 285 7.06 24.32 -23.30
CA GLN A 285 5.68 23.81 -23.46
C GLN A 285 5.43 23.18 -24.82
N GLY A 286 5.89 23.81 -25.91
CA GLY A 286 5.67 23.29 -27.26
C GLY A 286 6.44 21.99 -27.51
N TYR A 287 7.70 21.91 -27.09
CA TYR A 287 8.50 20.68 -27.25
C TYR A 287 7.97 19.54 -26.38
N ALA A 288 7.62 19.82 -25.12
CA ALA A 288 7.02 18.83 -24.22
C ALA A 288 5.68 18.28 -24.78
N ALA A 289 4.84 19.14 -25.36
CA ALA A 289 3.62 18.70 -26.03
C ALA A 289 3.93 17.78 -27.23
N MET A 290 4.99 18.07 -28.00
CA MET A 290 5.43 17.25 -29.13
C MET A 290 5.97 15.89 -28.69
N THR A 291 6.74 15.81 -27.59
CA THR A 291 7.27 14.54 -27.08
C THR A 291 6.16 13.63 -26.57
N ALA A 292 5.20 14.16 -25.83
CA ALA A 292 4.01 13.42 -25.39
C ALA A 292 3.15 12.93 -26.57
N ALA A 293 2.95 13.77 -27.58
CA ALA A 293 2.20 13.42 -28.79
C ALA A 293 2.93 12.34 -29.61
N ALA A 294 4.26 12.42 -29.74
CA ALA A 294 5.07 11.42 -30.42
C ALA A 294 5.03 10.06 -29.69
N TYR A 295 5.16 10.05 -28.36
CA TYR A 295 5.00 8.83 -27.56
C TYR A 295 3.61 8.21 -27.75
N THR A 296 2.58 9.04 -27.75
CA THR A 296 1.19 8.60 -27.97
C THR A 296 1.01 7.96 -29.34
N LYS A 297 1.68 8.49 -30.37
CA LYS A 297 1.65 7.92 -31.72
C LYS A 297 2.23 6.51 -31.77
N ASP A 298 3.35 6.26 -31.09
CA ASP A 298 3.96 4.94 -31.02
C ASP A 298 3.09 3.96 -30.20
N LEU A 299 2.51 4.41 -29.08
CA LEU A 299 1.57 3.61 -28.29
C LEU A 299 0.35 3.16 -29.11
N LEU A 300 -0.27 4.07 -29.87
CA LEU A 300 -1.44 3.74 -30.68
C LEU A 300 -1.13 2.78 -31.82
N ARG A 301 0.11 2.76 -32.33
CA ARG A 301 0.53 1.80 -33.37
C ARG A 301 0.60 0.37 -32.86
N LEU A 302 0.84 0.17 -31.57
CA LEU A 302 0.85 -1.15 -30.91
C LEU A 302 -0.56 -1.66 -30.56
N ILE A 303 -1.45 -0.76 -30.13
CA ILE A 303 -2.80 -1.15 -29.71
C ILE A 303 -3.62 -1.62 -30.91
N HIS A 304 -4.19 -2.82 -30.83
CA HIS A 304 -5.12 -3.29 -31.86
C HIS A 304 -6.52 -2.64 -31.67
N PRO A 305 -7.18 -2.10 -32.73
CA PRO A 305 -8.48 -1.42 -32.62
C PRO A 305 -9.56 -2.19 -31.85
N ASN A 306 -9.62 -3.52 -32.01
CA ASN A 306 -10.62 -4.37 -31.36
C ASN A 306 -10.43 -4.58 -29.85
N LYS A 307 -9.26 -4.25 -29.25
CA LYS A 307 -9.01 -4.51 -27.81
C LYS A 307 -9.80 -3.57 -26.88
N GLY A 308 -10.19 -2.39 -27.36
CA GLY A 308 -11.01 -1.45 -26.57
C GLY A 308 -12.48 -1.87 -26.41
N ASN A 309 -13.05 -2.55 -27.42
CA ASN A 309 -14.48 -2.84 -27.48
C ASN A 309 -14.96 -3.90 -26.44
N LEU A 310 -14.05 -4.71 -25.90
CA LEU A 310 -14.38 -5.75 -24.92
C LEU A 310 -14.81 -5.15 -23.56
N ASN A 311 -14.20 -4.05 -23.13
CA ASN A 311 -14.54 -3.37 -21.88
C ASN A 311 -15.80 -2.49 -22.00
N GLN A 312 -16.14 -2.03 -23.20
CA GLN A 312 -17.35 -1.23 -23.44
C GLN A 312 -18.62 -2.03 -23.16
N LYS A 313 -18.64 -3.34 -23.47
CA LYS A 313 -19.74 -4.25 -23.12
C LYS A 313 -19.88 -4.46 -21.61
N THR A 314 -18.78 -4.60 -20.89
CA THR A 314 -18.77 -4.76 -19.43
C THR A 314 -19.20 -3.48 -18.71
N PHE A 315 -18.79 -2.31 -19.22
CA PHE A 315 -19.16 -1.01 -18.64
C PHE A 315 -20.63 -0.65 -18.90
N ASN A 316 -21.16 -0.92 -20.09
CA ASN A 316 -22.58 -0.71 -20.39
C ASN A 316 -23.48 -1.62 -19.54
N PHE A 317 -23.05 -2.87 -19.29
CA PHE A 317 -23.76 -3.79 -18.40
C PHE A 317 -23.82 -3.29 -16.94
N LEU A 318 -22.77 -2.61 -16.47
CA LEU A 318 -22.74 -2.02 -15.13
C LEU A 318 -23.59 -0.73 -15.07
N SER A 319 -23.55 0.13 -16.09
CA SER A 319 -24.35 1.36 -16.10
C SER A 319 -25.85 1.11 -16.16
N ASP A 320 -26.29 0.06 -16.86
CA ASP A 320 -27.72 -0.30 -16.94
C ASP A 320 -28.25 -0.80 -15.58
N GLN A 321 -27.41 -1.39 -14.73
CA GLN A 321 -27.80 -1.79 -13.37
C GLN A 321 -27.93 -0.62 -12.38
N PHE A 322 -27.38 0.55 -12.69
CA PHE A 322 -27.47 1.75 -11.83
C PHE A 322 -28.64 2.69 -12.18
N GLN A 323 -29.40 2.43 -13.26
CA GLN A 323 -30.58 3.26 -13.61
C GLN A 323 -31.91 2.77 -13.01
N GLU A 324 -31.98 1.60 -12.39
CA GLU A 324 -33.18 1.12 -11.68
C GLU A 324 -33.09 1.33 -10.16
N ASN A 325 -33.08 2.59 -9.70
CA ASN A 325 -33.52 2.91 -8.34
C ASN A 325 -33.88 4.40 -8.16
N PRO A 326 -35.08 4.84 -8.54
CA PRO A 326 -35.55 6.19 -8.30
C PRO A 326 -36.29 6.26 -6.96
N ALA A 327 -35.57 6.19 -5.85
CA ALA A 327 -36.08 6.60 -4.54
C ALA A 327 -34.91 6.89 -3.62
N ILE A 328 -34.54 8.16 -3.50
CA ILE A 328 -34.14 8.88 -2.28
C ILE A 328 -33.72 10.28 -2.79
N SER A 329 -34.72 11.15 -2.95
CA SER A 329 -34.52 12.59 -3.04
C SER A 329 -35.36 13.23 -1.95
N GLY A 330 -34.70 13.90 -1.01
CA GLY A 330 -35.30 14.83 -0.07
C GLY A 330 -35.78 14.20 1.24
N ARG A 331 -35.11 14.56 2.34
CA ARG A 331 -35.77 15.24 3.46
C ARG A 331 -34.77 15.83 4.44
N ASP A 332 -35.18 17.00 4.91
CA ASP A 332 -34.47 18.03 5.64
C ASP A 332 -33.97 17.64 7.04
N PHE A 333 -33.02 18.46 7.48
CA PHE A 333 -32.68 18.73 8.87
C PHE A 333 -33.91 19.18 9.69
N SER A 334 -34.30 18.42 10.71
CA SER A 334 -34.87 18.97 11.95
C SER A 334 -34.93 17.93 13.07
N SER A 335 -34.16 18.24 14.12
CA SER A 335 -34.38 18.04 15.57
C SER A 335 -35.48 17.12 16.13
N GLU A 336 -35.09 16.48 17.23
CA GLU A 336 -35.84 16.12 18.45
C GLU A 336 -36.32 14.67 18.69
N LYS A 337 -35.74 14.13 19.78
CA LYS A 337 -36.34 13.47 20.95
C LYS A 337 -36.42 11.95 21.03
N GLU A 338 -35.79 11.47 22.11
CA GLU A 338 -35.96 10.19 22.77
C GLU A 338 -37.44 9.87 23.05
N SER A 339 -37.82 8.60 22.89
CA SER A 339 -38.67 7.92 23.87
C SER A 339 -38.56 6.40 23.72
N ASP A 340 -38.21 5.78 24.84
CA ASP A 340 -38.35 4.35 25.13
C ASP A 340 -39.75 3.81 24.79
N GLN A 341 -39.81 2.59 24.26
CA GLN A 341 -40.83 1.63 24.68
C GLN A 341 -40.40 0.19 24.41
N ARG A 342 -40.25 -0.55 25.52
CA ARG A 342 -40.14 -2.00 25.59
C ARG A 342 -41.40 -2.66 25.02
N SER A 343 -41.23 -3.69 24.21
CA SER A 343 -42.18 -4.79 24.13
C SER A 343 -41.42 -6.12 23.99
N SER A 344 -41.64 -6.96 24.99
CA SER A 344 -41.14 -8.31 25.15
C SER A 344 -41.84 -9.28 24.20
N ALA A 345 -41.05 -10.05 23.45
CA ALA A 345 -41.47 -11.36 22.95
C ALA A 345 -40.36 -12.36 23.26
N ALA A 346 -40.56 -13.16 24.30
CA ALA A 346 -39.74 -14.33 24.56
C ALA A 346 -40.29 -15.50 23.72
N VAL A 347 -39.51 -15.96 22.74
CA VAL A 347 -39.67 -17.27 22.10
C VAL A 347 -38.30 -17.93 21.95
N SER A 348 -38.08 -18.93 22.81
CA SER A 348 -37.44 -20.23 22.57
C SER A 348 -36.06 -20.32 21.90
N THR A 349 -35.06 -20.44 22.77
CA THR A 349 -34.06 -21.53 22.87
C THR A 349 -33.18 -21.93 21.67
N THR A 350 -31.88 -21.90 21.97
CA THR A 350 -30.74 -22.60 21.35
C THR A 350 -30.28 -22.10 19.98
N ALA A 351 -29.87 -20.82 19.92
CA ALA A 351 -28.85 -20.41 18.97
C ALA A 351 -27.50 -21.01 19.44
N SER A 352 -26.94 -21.89 18.63
CA SER A 352 -25.60 -22.47 18.81
C SER A 352 -24.56 -21.38 19.08
N TRP A 353 -23.99 -21.33 20.30
CA TRP A 353 -22.90 -20.43 20.75
C TRP A 353 -21.55 -20.64 20.04
N LYS A 354 -21.53 -21.37 18.93
CA LYS A 354 -20.29 -21.70 18.22
C LYS A 354 -19.85 -20.53 17.36
N GLU A 355 -18.85 -19.80 17.86
CA GLU A 355 -18.13 -18.79 17.10
C GLU A 355 -16.79 -19.37 16.62
N ILE A 356 -16.48 -19.19 15.33
CA ILE A 356 -15.18 -19.56 14.78
C ILE A 356 -14.20 -18.45 15.14
N VAL A 357 -13.15 -18.81 15.89
CA VAL A 357 -12.14 -17.86 16.39
C VAL A 357 -10.78 -18.03 15.72
N PHE A 358 -10.59 -19.15 15.00
CA PHE A 358 -9.45 -19.43 14.14
C PHE A 358 -9.94 -19.66 12.72
N ASP A 359 -9.48 -18.86 11.77
CA ASP A 359 -9.90 -18.95 10.36
C ASP A 359 -8.67 -19.06 9.45
N SER A 360 -7.75 -19.98 9.77
CA SER A 360 -6.55 -20.22 8.97
C SER A 360 -6.87 -21.07 7.75
N ALA A 361 -6.65 -20.54 6.55
CA ALA A 361 -6.88 -21.28 5.31
C ALA A 361 -5.78 -22.33 5.06
N GLN A 362 -6.17 -23.55 4.68
CA GLN A 362 -5.25 -24.53 4.09
C GLN A 362 -4.90 -24.12 2.65
N VAL A 363 -3.60 -24.13 2.32
CA VAL A 363 -3.14 -23.92 0.93
C VAL A 363 -3.28 -25.24 0.16
N MET A 364 -4.28 -25.35 -0.72
CA MET A 364 -4.40 -26.47 -1.66
C MET A 364 -3.51 -26.22 -2.88
N SER A 365 -2.44 -27.01 -3.01
CA SER A 365 -1.56 -27.18 -4.19
C SER A 365 -0.93 -25.91 -4.81
N VAL A 366 0.40 -25.81 -4.72
CA VAL A 366 1.20 -24.74 -5.35
C VAL A 366 1.54 -25.14 -6.79
N ASN A 367 1.09 -24.35 -7.77
CA ASN A 367 1.70 -24.33 -9.10
C ASN A 367 3.03 -23.58 -9.01
N ASN A 368 4.13 -24.34 -9.07
CA ASN A 368 5.51 -23.89 -9.04
C ASN A 368 5.85 -23.03 -10.26
N THR A 369 6.35 -21.79 -10.04
CA THR A 369 7.68 -21.34 -10.52
C THR A 369 7.98 -19.85 -10.23
N LEU A 370 6.99 -18.97 -9.98
CA LEU A 370 7.22 -17.52 -9.76
C LEU A 370 7.35 -17.09 -8.28
N ALA A 371 6.97 -17.93 -7.30
CA ALA A 371 6.98 -17.60 -5.87
C ALA A 371 8.32 -17.88 -5.15
N ALA A 372 9.24 -18.63 -5.77
CA ALA A 372 10.40 -19.20 -5.09
C ALA A 372 11.43 -18.14 -4.63
N ASP A 373 11.66 -17.09 -5.41
CA ASP A 373 12.81 -16.22 -5.21
C ASP A 373 12.61 -15.16 -4.09
N SER A 374 11.36 -14.75 -3.88
CA SER A 374 10.99 -13.85 -2.77
C SER A 374 10.68 -14.63 -1.48
N MET A 375 10.06 -15.82 -1.56
CA MET A 375 10.00 -16.76 -0.42
C MET A 375 11.40 -17.09 0.10
N ASN A 376 12.40 -17.20 -0.79
CA ASN A 376 13.78 -17.43 -0.42
C ASN A 376 14.37 -16.34 0.48
N LYS A 377 13.92 -15.07 0.45
CA LYS A 377 14.44 -14.00 1.34
C LYS A 377 13.87 -14.10 2.76
N VAL A 378 12.56 -14.32 2.87
CA VAL A 378 11.89 -14.49 4.17
C VAL A 378 12.28 -15.81 4.82
N HIS A 379 12.34 -16.89 4.04
CA HIS A 379 12.86 -18.17 4.50
C HIS A 379 14.34 -18.06 4.92
N ARG A 380 15.17 -17.30 4.17
CA ARG A 380 16.55 -16.98 4.58
C ARG A 380 16.60 -16.20 5.90
N PHE A 381 15.72 -15.22 6.12
CA PHE A 381 15.63 -14.51 7.40
C PHE A 381 15.37 -15.48 8.57
N PHE A 382 14.36 -16.35 8.48
CA PHE A 382 14.08 -17.35 9.52
C PHE A 382 15.23 -18.37 9.67
N LEU A 383 15.81 -18.85 8.56
CA LEU A 383 16.92 -19.81 8.59
C LEU A 383 18.20 -19.22 9.19
N GLN A 384 18.46 -17.92 8.98
CA GLN A 384 19.65 -17.25 9.48
C GLN A 384 19.66 -17.23 11.00
N TYR A 385 18.56 -16.85 11.64
CA TYR A 385 18.45 -16.89 13.09
C TYR A 385 18.41 -18.33 13.59
N ARG A 386 17.77 -19.28 12.88
CA ARG A 386 17.85 -20.74 13.17
C ARG A 386 19.29 -21.26 13.24
N LYS A 387 20.17 -20.85 12.32
CA LYS A 387 21.53 -21.41 12.17
C LYS A 387 22.63 -20.67 12.94
N LYS A 388 22.42 -19.40 13.28
CA LYS A 388 23.38 -18.58 14.05
C LYS A 388 22.62 -17.84 15.15
N PRO A 389 22.46 -18.43 16.36
CA PRO A 389 21.92 -17.67 17.49
C PRO A 389 22.74 -16.40 17.68
N LEU A 390 22.06 -15.26 17.79
CA LEU A 390 22.70 -13.96 17.96
C LEU A 390 23.58 -13.93 19.20
N CYS A 391 23.22 -14.69 20.23
CA CYS A 391 24.11 -15.03 21.33
C CYS A 391 24.98 -16.24 20.96
N LYS A 392 26.26 -15.99 20.62
CA LYS A 392 27.28 -17.05 20.43
C LYS A 392 27.67 -17.74 21.74
N GLU A 393 27.31 -17.14 22.87
CA GLU A 393 27.59 -17.66 24.19
C GLU A 393 26.45 -18.60 24.59
N LYS A 394 26.80 -19.83 25.02
CA LYS A 394 25.83 -20.74 25.63
C LYS A 394 25.16 -20.02 26.80
N PRO A 395 23.85 -20.21 27.04
CA PRO A 395 23.20 -19.62 28.19
C PRO A 395 23.95 -19.96 29.46
N THR A 396 24.57 -18.94 30.06
CA THR A 396 25.13 -19.06 31.40
C THR A 396 23.95 -19.12 32.38
N SER A 397 24.17 -19.65 33.58
CA SER A 397 23.15 -19.73 34.64
C SER A 397 22.56 -18.36 35.07
N LYS A 398 23.09 -17.25 34.53
CA LYS A 398 22.64 -15.87 34.77
C LYS A 398 21.86 -15.26 33.59
N GLN A 399 21.66 -15.97 32.47
CA GLN A 399 20.99 -15.40 31.30
C GLN A 399 19.48 -15.24 31.53
N LYS A 400 18.98 -14.02 31.35
CA LYS A 400 17.56 -13.68 31.42
C LYS A 400 16.87 -14.13 30.12
N PHE A 401 15.79 -14.91 30.23
CA PHE A 401 14.95 -15.32 29.10
C PHE A 401 13.81 -14.34 28.90
N VAL A 402 13.35 -14.19 27.65
CA VAL A 402 12.08 -13.50 27.35
C VAL A 402 10.95 -14.49 27.57
N LYS A 403 10.07 -14.21 28.53
CA LYS A 403 8.95 -15.11 28.86
C LYS A 403 7.74 -14.75 27.99
N ILE A 404 7.28 -15.70 27.17
CA ILE A 404 6.16 -15.49 26.24
C ILE A 404 5.04 -16.48 26.55
N ALA A 405 3.87 -15.97 26.93
CA ALA A 405 2.65 -16.77 27.06
C ALA A 405 1.91 -16.87 25.72
N ILE A 406 1.46 -18.06 25.36
CA ILE A 406 0.61 -18.31 24.20
C ILE A 406 -0.70 -18.92 24.70
N LEU A 407 -1.81 -18.20 24.50
CA LEU A 407 -3.15 -18.64 24.81
C LEU A 407 -3.78 -19.17 23.52
N ASP A 408 -3.94 -20.49 23.39
CA ASP A 408 -4.36 -21.12 22.14
C ASP A 408 -4.92 -22.53 22.38
N THR A 409 -4.86 -23.42 21.37
CA THR A 409 -5.35 -24.81 21.40
C THR A 409 -4.40 -25.80 22.10
N GLY A 410 -3.25 -25.33 22.59
CA GLY A 410 -2.26 -26.11 23.32
C GLY A 410 -0.94 -26.24 22.58
N ILE A 411 -0.13 -27.24 22.96
CA ILE A 411 1.13 -27.57 22.28
C ILE A 411 1.35 -29.08 22.26
N ASP A 412 1.84 -29.61 21.15
CA ASP A 412 2.39 -30.97 21.10
C ASP A 412 3.84 -30.97 21.61
N LEU A 413 4.02 -31.22 22.91
CA LEU A 413 5.35 -31.32 23.53
C LEU A 413 6.18 -32.49 22.97
N GLY A 414 5.57 -33.52 22.38
CA GLY A 414 6.31 -34.64 21.79
C GLY A 414 7.01 -34.28 20.47
N HIS A 415 6.63 -33.15 19.86
CA HIS A 415 7.04 -32.79 18.53
C HIS A 415 8.57 -32.57 18.40
N PRO A 416 9.25 -33.16 17.39
CA PRO A 416 10.70 -33.11 17.26
C PRO A 416 11.31 -31.69 17.25
N GLU A 417 10.61 -30.72 16.66
CA GLU A 417 11.08 -29.33 16.57
C GLU A 417 11.18 -28.61 17.94
N PHE A 418 10.52 -29.11 19.00
CA PHE A 418 10.64 -28.53 20.34
C PHE A 418 11.75 -29.14 21.19
N ARG A 419 12.30 -30.31 20.81
CA ARG A 419 13.34 -31.01 21.58
C ARG A 419 14.54 -30.13 21.94
N PRO A 420 15.09 -29.29 21.04
CA PRO A 420 16.20 -28.40 21.40
C PRO A 420 15.85 -27.42 22.53
N PHE A 421 14.61 -26.94 22.56
CA PHE A 421 14.13 -25.97 23.53
C PHE A 421 13.74 -26.62 24.86
N GLN A 422 13.33 -27.89 24.82
CA GLN A 422 13.09 -28.72 26.01
C GLN A 422 14.37 -29.04 26.75
N ASN A 423 15.44 -29.39 26.03
CA ASN A 423 16.75 -29.67 26.61
C ASN A 423 17.30 -28.47 27.41
N ASP A 424 16.96 -27.25 26.97
CA ASP A 424 17.37 -26.01 27.62
C ASP A 424 16.33 -25.47 28.64
N GLY A 425 15.26 -26.21 28.92
CA GLY A 425 14.21 -25.82 29.88
C GLY A 425 13.34 -24.63 29.45
N ARG A 426 13.40 -24.23 28.17
CA ARG A 426 12.62 -23.12 27.59
C ARG A 426 11.19 -23.52 27.25
N VAL A 427 10.96 -24.79 26.91
CA VAL A 427 9.64 -25.38 26.69
C VAL A 427 9.53 -26.58 27.60
N THR A 428 8.63 -26.56 28.58
CA THR A 428 8.49 -27.65 29.56
C THR A 428 7.05 -27.84 29.96
N ALA A 429 6.67 -29.06 30.33
CA ALA A 429 5.34 -29.35 30.87
C ALA A 429 4.96 -28.47 32.07
N GLY A 430 5.92 -28.09 32.93
CA GLY A 430 5.66 -27.22 34.09
C GLY A 430 5.30 -25.76 33.76
N HIS A 431 5.53 -25.31 32.52
CA HIS A 431 5.09 -24.00 32.02
C HIS A 431 3.87 -24.14 31.10
N CYS A 432 3.22 -25.30 31.08
CA CYS A 432 2.01 -25.53 30.31
C CYS A 432 0.83 -25.74 31.28
N ARG A 433 -0.31 -25.12 30.99
CA ARG A 433 -1.53 -25.27 31.78
C ARG A 433 -2.73 -25.49 30.88
N ASP A 434 -3.48 -26.53 31.20
CA ASP A 434 -4.74 -26.83 30.55
C ASP A 434 -5.90 -26.19 31.32
N PHE A 435 -6.54 -25.18 30.72
CA PHE A 435 -7.74 -24.56 31.28
C PHE A 435 -9.02 -25.20 30.75
N VAL A 436 -8.93 -26.01 29.68
CA VAL A 436 -10.05 -26.78 29.12
C VAL A 436 -10.39 -27.94 30.04
N ASN A 437 -9.37 -28.73 30.39
CA ASN A 437 -9.47 -29.91 31.25
C ASN A 437 -8.49 -29.78 32.43
N PRO A 438 -8.85 -29.04 33.49
CA PRO A 438 -7.98 -28.87 34.65
C PRO A 438 -7.66 -30.23 35.30
N GLY A 439 -6.45 -30.74 35.08
CA GLY A 439 -5.99 -32.04 35.60
C GLY A 439 -5.36 -32.95 34.54
N GLU A 440 -5.56 -32.68 33.25
CA GLU A 440 -4.85 -33.39 32.19
C GLU A 440 -3.43 -32.84 32.02
N SER A 441 -2.44 -33.71 32.20
CA SER A 441 -1.02 -33.42 31.98
C SER A 441 -0.35 -34.65 31.36
N PRO A 442 0.49 -34.50 30.31
CA PRO A 442 0.87 -33.25 29.66
C PRO A 442 -0.26 -32.65 28.81
N ILE A 443 -0.20 -31.33 28.60
CA ILE A 443 -1.02 -30.62 27.61
C ILE A 443 -0.88 -31.28 26.24
N SER A 444 -1.97 -31.30 25.47
CA SER A 444 -1.96 -31.75 24.07
C SER A 444 -2.62 -30.72 23.16
N ASP A 445 -2.30 -30.80 21.87
CA ASP A 445 -2.92 -29.96 20.84
C ASP A 445 -3.56 -30.82 19.75
N SER A 446 -4.87 -31.03 19.87
CA SER A 446 -5.66 -31.80 18.92
C SER A 446 -5.97 -31.05 17.62
N THR A 447 -5.80 -29.72 17.63
CA THR A 447 -6.08 -28.85 16.49
C THR A 447 -4.81 -28.58 15.68
N GLY A 448 -3.69 -28.41 16.37
CA GLY A 448 -2.38 -28.10 15.78
C GLY A 448 -2.08 -26.61 15.60
N HIS A 449 -3.07 -25.73 15.85
CA HIS A 449 -2.92 -24.28 15.68
C HIS A 449 -1.95 -23.68 16.70
N GLY A 450 -2.12 -23.99 17.99
CA GLY A 450 -1.22 -23.55 19.06
C GLY A 450 0.21 -24.08 18.90
N THR A 451 0.36 -25.34 18.49
CA THR A 451 1.65 -25.97 18.16
C THR A 451 2.38 -25.21 17.04
N HIS A 452 1.64 -24.84 15.99
CA HIS A 452 2.18 -24.09 14.86
C HIS A 452 2.64 -22.69 15.27
N CYS A 453 1.78 -21.95 15.99
CA CYS A 453 2.10 -20.63 16.52
C CYS A 453 3.30 -20.65 17.48
N ALA A 454 3.37 -21.63 18.39
CA ALA A 454 4.49 -21.79 19.32
C ALA A 454 5.82 -22.00 18.60
N HIS A 455 5.84 -22.81 17.54
CA HIS A 455 7.05 -23.00 16.76
C HIS A 455 7.42 -21.74 15.94
N LEU A 456 6.45 -21.00 15.40
CA LEU A 456 6.73 -19.72 14.72
C LEU A 456 7.40 -18.70 15.66
N VAL A 457 6.92 -18.56 16.90
CA VAL A 457 7.56 -17.69 17.91
C VAL A 457 9.02 -18.09 18.13
N LEU A 458 9.28 -19.39 18.34
CA LEU A 458 10.63 -19.92 18.60
C LEU A 458 11.57 -19.84 17.39
N LYS A 459 11.03 -19.88 16.17
CA LYS A 459 11.82 -19.66 14.94
C LYS A 459 12.39 -18.23 14.87
N VAL A 460 11.71 -17.26 15.48
CA VAL A 460 12.12 -15.85 15.47
C VAL A 460 12.90 -15.47 16.72
N CYS A 461 12.32 -15.69 17.91
CA CYS A 461 12.97 -15.43 19.18
C CYS A 461 13.45 -16.75 19.78
N GLN A 462 14.73 -17.05 19.60
CA GLN A 462 15.26 -18.30 20.13
C GLN A 462 15.32 -18.29 21.65
N ILE A 463 15.66 -17.19 22.30
CA ILE A 463 15.73 -17.17 23.77
C ILE A 463 14.35 -17.17 24.45
N ALA A 464 13.26 -17.24 23.69
CA ALA A 464 11.93 -17.28 24.26
C ALA A 464 11.74 -18.52 25.14
N LYS A 465 11.24 -18.28 26.35
CA LYS A 465 10.75 -19.29 27.27
C LYS A 465 9.23 -19.28 27.20
N LEU A 466 8.64 -20.37 26.73
CA LEU A 466 7.21 -20.42 26.43
C LEU A 466 6.38 -20.86 27.64
N TYR A 467 5.27 -20.16 27.84
CA TYR A 467 4.20 -20.49 28.77
C TYR A 467 2.94 -20.78 27.96
N ILE A 468 2.47 -22.03 27.94
CA ILE A 468 1.35 -22.41 27.07
C ILE A 468 0.08 -22.57 27.90
N ALA A 469 -0.94 -21.77 27.59
CA ALA A 469 -2.27 -21.92 28.16
C ALA A 469 -3.23 -22.49 27.11
N LYS A 470 -3.69 -23.73 27.32
CA LYS A 470 -4.77 -24.29 26.50
C LYS A 470 -6.08 -23.67 26.94
N VAL A 471 -6.66 -22.81 26.11
CA VAL A 471 -7.95 -22.16 26.36
C VAL A 471 -9.02 -22.58 25.36
N PHE A 472 -8.63 -23.29 24.29
CA PHE A 472 -9.53 -23.88 23.31
C PHE A 472 -9.25 -25.38 23.11
N GLN A 473 -10.31 -26.17 22.94
CA GLN A 473 -10.20 -27.58 22.58
C GLN A 473 -10.19 -27.80 21.07
N THR A 474 -10.95 -26.97 20.34
CA THR A 474 -11.18 -27.04 18.90
C THR A 474 -10.98 -25.65 18.27
N GLU A 475 -11.19 -25.54 16.97
CA GLU A 475 -11.14 -24.25 16.24
C GLU A 475 -12.33 -23.33 16.58
N GLN A 476 -13.30 -23.82 17.37
CA GLN A 476 -14.52 -23.11 17.74
C GLN A 476 -14.46 -22.68 19.21
N CYS A 477 -14.97 -21.48 19.48
CA CYS A 477 -15.22 -21.03 20.83
C CYS A 477 -16.42 -21.77 21.42
N ASP A 478 -16.25 -22.26 22.65
CA ASP A 478 -17.35 -22.69 23.51
C ASP A 478 -17.63 -21.62 24.59
N GLU A 479 -18.76 -21.73 25.29
CA GLU A 479 -19.15 -20.77 26.32
C GLU A 479 -18.15 -20.70 27.50
N GLY A 480 -17.45 -21.81 27.78
CA GLY A 480 -16.44 -21.89 28.82
C GLY A 480 -15.16 -21.12 28.51
N ALA A 481 -14.87 -20.82 27.24
CA ALA A 481 -13.71 -20.01 26.84
C ALA A 481 -13.71 -18.62 27.50
N LEU A 482 -14.89 -18.03 27.74
CA LEU A 482 -15.03 -16.69 28.33
C LEU A 482 -14.62 -16.64 29.81
N GLU A 483 -14.55 -17.77 30.50
CA GLU A 483 -13.98 -17.90 31.85
C GLU A 483 -12.52 -18.33 31.82
N ARG A 484 -12.16 -19.21 30.88
CA ARG A 484 -10.80 -19.75 30.74
C ARG A 484 -9.78 -18.69 30.31
N ILE A 485 -10.15 -17.81 29.38
CA ILE A 485 -9.24 -16.76 28.87
C ILE A 485 -8.85 -15.76 29.96
N PRO A 486 -9.77 -15.16 30.74
CA PRO A 486 -9.41 -14.35 31.90
C PRO A 486 -8.47 -15.06 32.89
N ALA A 487 -8.80 -16.31 33.25
CA ALA A 487 -7.97 -17.09 34.16
C ALA A 487 -6.56 -17.39 33.60
N ALA A 488 -6.45 -17.57 32.29
CA ALA A 488 -5.17 -17.76 31.61
C ALA A 488 -4.35 -16.47 31.55
N ILE A 489 -4.99 -15.31 31.42
CA ILE A 489 -4.32 -14.00 31.50
C ILE A 489 -3.75 -13.80 32.90
N ASP A 490 -4.54 -14.04 33.95
CA ASP A 490 -4.07 -13.93 35.34
C ASP A 490 -2.91 -14.90 35.61
N TRP A 491 -3.02 -16.15 35.18
CA TRP A 491 -1.92 -17.13 35.30
C TRP A 491 -0.65 -16.69 34.56
N ALA A 492 -0.78 -16.09 33.38
CA ALA A 492 0.37 -15.58 32.64
C ALA A 492 1.06 -14.43 33.41
N VAL A 493 0.27 -13.51 33.97
CA VAL A 493 0.78 -12.40 34.79
C VAL A 493 1.44 -12.89 36.08
N GLU A 494 0.85 -13.89 36.75
CA GLU A 494 1.44 -14.56 37.93
C GLU A 494 2.79 -15.21 37.61
N ASN A 495 2.95 -15.72 36.39
CA ASN A 495 4.22 -16.27 35.89
C ASN A 495 5.19 -15.22 35.37
N GLU A 496 4.85 -13.94 35.53
CA GLU A 496 5.70 -12.80 35.23
C GLU A 496 6.12 -12.73 33.75
N VAL A 497 5.22 -13.10 32.83
CA VAL A 497 5.53 -13.09 31.41
C VAL A 497 5.71 -11.67 30.87
N ASP A 498 6.55 -11.53 29.84
CA ASP A 498 6.84 -10.25 29.19
C ASP A 498 5.88 -10.00 28.01
N ILE A 499 5.41 -11.06 27.37
CA ILE A 499 4.51 -11.02 26.20
C ILE A 499 3.40 -12.06 26.36
N ILE A 500 2.15 -11.67 26.11
CA ILE A 500 1.00 -12.57 25.91
C ILE A 500 0.61 -12.54 24.42
N VAL A 501 0.44 -13.70 23.82
CA VAL A 501 0.07 -13.87 22.41
C VAL A 501 -1.28 -14.57 22.33
N MET A 502 -2.23 -13.91 21.65
CA MET A 502 -3.58 -14.40 21.38
C MET A 502 -3.78 -14.51 19.87
N CYS A 503 -3.49 -15.67 19.30
CA CYS A 503 -3.57 -15.92 17.86
C CYS A 503 -5.02 -16.22 17.39
N PHE A 504 -6.01 -15.57 18.00
CA PHE A 504 -7.44 -15.72 17.72
C PHE A 504 -8.14 -14.37 17.79
N ALA A 505 -9.35 -14.32 17.24
CA ALA A 505 -10.18 -13.12 17.23
C ALA A 505 -11.67 -13.46 17.37
N PHE A 506 -12.38 -12.72 18.23
CA PHE A 506 -13.83 -12.75 18.37
C PHE A 506 -14.45 -11.62 17.54
N LYS A 507 -15.57 -11.89 16.87
CA LYS A 507 -16.40 -10.88 16.20
C LYS A 507 -17.04 -9.93 17.20
N LYS A 508 -17.35 -10.39 18.42
CA LYS A 508 -18.05 -9.61 19.44
C LYS A 508 -17.13 -9.17 20.57
N PHE A 509 -17.44 -8.01 21.15
CA PHE A 509 -16.79 -7.53 22.36
C PHE A 509 -17.18 -8.40 23.58
N HIS A 510 -16.18 -8.79 24.39
CA HIS A 510 -16.40 -9.58 25.61
C HIS A 510 -15.87 -8.86 26.85
N MET A 511 -16.79 -8.34 27.66
CA MET A 511 -16.50 -7.54 28.86
C MET A 511 -15.59 -8.24 29.88
N LYS A 512 -15.74 -9.56 30.09
CA LYS A 512 -14.91 -10.30 31.06
C LYS A 512 -13.43 -10.33 30.67
N ILE A 513 -13.15 -10.49 29.39
CA ILE A 513 -11.79 -10.50 28.85
C ILE A 513 -11.19 -9.09 28.88
N ASP A 514 -11.95 -8.06 28.48
CA ASP A 514 -11.51 -6.66 28.57
C ASP A 514 -11.18 -6.26 30.02
N LYS A 515 -12.04 -6.62 30.97
CA LYS A 515 -11.80 -6.39 32.40
C LYS A 515 -10.52 -7.07 32.87
N ALA A 516 -10.31 -8.34 32.52
CA ALA A 516 -9.11 -9.09 32.90
C ALA A 516 -7.84 -8.46 32.31
N ILE A 517 -7.87 -7.99 31.05
CA ILE A 517 -6.75 -7.28 30.42
C ILE A 517 -6.43 -5.98 31.18
N ARG A 518 -7.44 -5.16 31.51
CA ARG A 518 -7.24 -3.88 32.22
C ARG A 518 -6.70 -4.11 33.63
N GLU A 519 -7.24 -5.08 34.36
CA GLU A 519 -6.77 -5.43 35.71
C GLU A 519 -5.34 -5.98 35.66
N ALA A 520 -5.02 -6.84 34.70
CA ALA A 520 -3.67 -7.34 34.48
C ALA A 520 -2.66 -6.21 34.19
N LYS A 521 -3.00 -5.30 33.28
CA LYS A 521 -2.18 -4.12 32.94
C LYS A 521 -1.98 -3.17 34.13
N GLY A 522 -2.94 -3.10 35.05
CA GLY A 522 -2.81 -2.36 36.30
C GLY A 522 -1.83 -2.98 37.31
N LYS A 523 -1.55 -4.29 37.21
CA LYS A 523 -0.60 -5.01 38.09
C LYS A 523 0.85 -4.87 37.63
N ARG A 524 1.09 -4.94 36.31
CA ARG A 524 2.44 -4.94 35.71
C ARG A 524 2.40 -4.52 34.23
N GLU A 525 3.50 -3.95 33.76
CA GLU A 525 3.76 -3.71 32.33
C GLU A 525 4.21 -5.01 31.62
N PHE A 526 3.48 -5.38 30.57
CA PHE A 526 3.78 -6.49 29.65
C PHE A 526 3.05 -6.23 28.33
N LEU A 527 3.43 -6.93 27.26
CA LEU A 527 2.85 -6.76 25.93
C LEU A 527 1.74 -7.76 25.66
N ILE A 528 0.72 -7.37 24.89
CA ILE A 528 -0.31 -8.29 24.39
C ILE A 528 -0.36 -8.13 22.87
N PHE A 529 -0.25 -9.24 22.15
CA PHE A 529 -0.44 -9.29 20.70
C PHE A 529 -1.69 -10.11 20.37
N ALA A 530 -2.55 -9.59 19.51
CA ALA A 530 -3.76 -10.29 19.07
C ALA A 530 -3.93 -10.23 17.55
N ALA A 531 -4.44 -11.33 16.99
CA ALA A 531 -4.78 -11.43 15.57
C ALA A 531 -5.95 -10.51 15.22
N ALA A 532 -5.85 -9.79 14.09
CA ALA A 532 -6.86 -8.81 13.71
C ALA A 532 -8.22 -9.42 13.30
N SER A 533 -8.26 -10.68 12.83
CA SER A 533 -9.39 -11.43 12.21
C SER A 533 -9.01 -11.90 10.80
N ASN A 534 -9.71 -12.90 10.25
CA ASN A 534 -9.61 -13.30 8.84
C ASN A 534 -10.96 -13.13 8.08
N ASN A 535 -11.98 -12.58 8.74
CA ASN A 535 -13.30 -12.36 8.17
C ASN A 535 -13.32 -11.04 7.38
N LYS A 536 -13.17 -11.11 6.06
CA LYS A 536 -13.10 -9.93 5.18
C LYS A 536 -14.43 -9.17 5.02
N HIS A 537 -15.56 -9.66 5.52
CA HIS A 537 -16.88 -9.12 5.17
C HIS A 537 -17.90 -9.25 6.31
N ASP A 538 -18.76 -8.23 6.40
CA ASP A 538 -20.11 -8.19 7.01
C ASP A 538 -20.38 -7.46 8.34
N ASP A 539 -19.57 -6.51 8.81
CA ASP A 539 -20.03 -5.61 9.89
C ASP A 539 -19.35 -4.23 9.87
N GLU A 540 -19.95 -3.25 10.56
CA GLU A 540 -19.45 -1.87 10.73
C GLU A 540 -18.05 -1.77 11.37
N ASP A 541 -17.51 -2.85 11.94
CA ASP A 541 -16.14 -2.97 12.48
C ASP A 541 -15.47 -4.31 12.03
N PRO A 542 -14.48 -4.29 11.13
CA PRO A 542 -13.89 -5.50 10.56
C PRO A 542 -12.81 -6.12 11.48
N VAL A 543 -12.47 -5.48 12.60
CA VAL A 543 -11.40 -5.90 13.51
C VAL A 543 -11.99 -6.71 14.66
N GLY A 544 -11.49 -7.92 14.84
CA GLY A 544 -11.93 -8.77 15.94
C GLY A 544 -11.36 -8.33 17.30
N PHE A 545 -12.14 -8.59 18.34
CA PHE A 545 -11.74 -8.49 19.74
C PHE A 545 -10.80 -9.67 20.12
N PRO A 546 -9.74 -9.50 20.93
CA PRO A 546 -9.34 -8.29 21.64
C PRO A 546 -8.39 -7.37 20.85
N ALA A 547 -8.11 -7.65 19.58
CA ALA A 547 -7.20 -6.83 18.77
C ALA A 547 -7.71 -5.39 18.53
N SER A 548 -9.01 -5.14 18.71
CA SER A 548 -9.60 -3.79 18.70
C SER A 548 -9.30 -2.97 19.98
N LEU A 549 -8.74 -3.56 21.04
CA LEU A 549 -8.41 -2.82 22.26
C LEU A 549 -7.13 -1.98 22.12
N ARG A 550 -7.13 -0.76 22.69
CA ARG A 550 -5.99 0.18 22.65
C ARG A 550 -4.69 -0.38 23.26
N ASP A 551 -4.80 -1.14 24.34
CA ASP A 551 -3.65 -1.70 25.07
C ASP A 551 -3.14 -3.01 24.48
N VAL A 552 -3.75 -3.47 23.40
CA VAL A 552 -3.38 -4.67 22.64
C VAL A 552 -2.74 -4.25 21.32
N ILE A 553 -1.63 -4.89 20.97
CA ILE A 553 -0.97 -4.71 19.67
C ILE A 553 -1.71 -5.58 18.65
N ARG A 554 -2.49 -4.91 17.80
CA ARG A 554 -3.19 -5.53 16.67
C ARG A 554 -2.20 -6.00 15.61
N VAL A 555 -2.40 -7.21 15.09
CA VAL A 555 -1.55 -7.76 14.02
C VAL A 555 -2.39 -8.22 12.84
N ASN A 556 -2.13 -7.61 11.68
CA ASN A 556 -2.70 -7.94 10.39
C ASN A 556 -1.72 -8.77 9.56
N SER A 557 -2.21 -9.36 8.46
CA SER A 557 -1.43 -10.22 7.58
C SER A 557 -1.13 -9.54 6.25
N CYS A 558 0.06 -9.81 5.73
CA CYS A 558 0.45 -9.47 4.37
C CYS A 558 1.17 -10.62 3.66
N THR A 559 1.24 -10.51 2.35
CA THR A 559 2.03 -11.38 1.47
C THR A 559 3.53 -11.16 1.71
N HIS A 560 4.36 -12.02 1.14
CA HIS A 560 5.81 -11.86 1.18
C HIS A 560 6.33 -10.57 0.50
N THR A 561 5.53 -9.92 -0.36
CA THR A 561 5.84 -8.63 -0.99
C THR A 561 5.40 -7.43 -0.16
N GLY A 562 4.71 -7.65 0.96
CA GLY A 562 4.14 -6.59 1.80
C GLY A 562 2.75 -6.12 1.38
N SER A 563 2.13 -6.75 0.38
CA SER A 563 0.73 -6.48 0.00
C SER A 563 -0.23 -7.07 1.03
N GLN A 564 -1.34 -6.39 1.35
CA GLN A 564 -2.34 -6.91 2.30
C GLN A 564 -2.85 -8.30 1.87
N SER A 565 -2.89 -9.24 2.84
CA SER A 565 -3.48 -10.56 2.61
C SER A 565 -4.98 -10.44 2.35
N THR A 566 -5.50 -11.26 1.43
CA THR A 566 -6.90 -11.19 1.00
C THR A 566 -7.90 -11.43 2.14
N PHE A 567 -7.52 -12.21 3.15
CA PHE A 567 -8.30 -12.50 4.35
C PHE A 567 -8.15 -11.46 5.47
N SER A 568 -7.14 -10.57 5.41
CA SER A 568 -6.88 -9.61 6.49
C SER A 568 -7.89 -8.44 6.46
N PRO A 569 -8.41 -7.96 7.61
CA PRO A 569 -9.42 -6.90 7.71
C PRO A 569 -9.03 -5.58 7.06
N GLY A 570 -9.89 -4.98 6.23
CA GLY A 570 -9.61 -3.66 5.64
C GLY A 570 -9.12 -2.61 6.65
N CYS A 571 -8.23 -1.71 6.21
CA CYS A 571 -7.88 -0.54 7.02
C CYS A 571 -9.01 0.49 6.87
N HIS A 572 -9.89 0.62 7.88
CA HIS A 572 -10.94 1.63 7.92
C HIS A 572 -10.55 2.83 8.78
N ASP A 573 -11.03 4.02 8.39
CA ASP A 573 -10.70 5.34 8.92
C ASP A 573 -11.14 5.61 10.38
N ARG A 574 -11.64 4.61 11.12
CA ARG A 574 -12.38 4.82 12.38
C ARG A 574 -11.65 4.50 13.68
N MET A 575 -10.37 4.09 13.67
CA MET A 575 -9.63 3.87 14.92
C MET A 575 -8.22 4.45 14.87
N ASP A 576 -7.76 4.94 16.02
CA ASP A 576 -6.41 5.47 16.25
C ASP A 576 -5.34 4.60 15.55
N ASN A 577 -4.79 5.14 14.46
CA ASN A 577 -3.88 4.50 13.50
C ASN A 577 -2.52 4.03 14.07
N LEU A 578 -2.33 4.06 15.39
CA LEU A 578 -1.03 3.84 16.02
C LEU A 578 -0.63 2.36 16.08
N ASN A 579 -1.57 1.41 16.16
CA ASN A 579 -1.29 -0.02 16.40
C ASN A 579 -1.61 -0.94 15.21
N ASN A 580 -1.76 -0.42 13.99
CA ASN A 580 -2.21 -1.20 12.83
C ASN A 580 -1.04 -1.93 12.11
N LEU A 581 -0.34 -2.82 12.83
CA LEU A 581 0.85 -3.51 12.32
C LEU A 581 0.49 -4.65 11.36
N SER A 582 1.30 -4.89 10.33
CA SER A 582 1.24 -6.10 9.51
C SER A 582 2.61 -6.73 9.33
N ILE A 583 2.65 -8.05 9.26
CA ILE A 583 3.84 -8.81 8.89
C ILE A 583 3.42 -9.99 8.02
N ILE A 584 4.39 -10.69 7.42
CA ILE A 584 4.07 -11.84 6.58
C ILE A 584 3.23 -12.85 7.36
N GLY A 585 2.13 -13.28 6.75
CA GLY A 585 1.20 -14.26 7.33
C GLY A 585 0.78 -15.37 6.38
N GLU A 586 1.35 -15.44 5.18
CA GLU A 586 0.98 -16.41 4.14
C GLU A 586 2.06 -17.49 3.94
N GLU A 587 1.59 -18.74 3.79
CA GLU A 587 2.39 -19.92 3.45
C GLU A 587 3.52 -20.25 4.44
N LEU A 588 3.29 -19.99 5.73
CA LEU A 588 4.31 -20.14 6.76
C LEU A 588 4.39 -21.59 7.24
N GLU A 589 5.56 -22.21 7.00
CA GLU A 589 5.83 -23.58 7.40
C GLU A 589 6.30 -23.64 8.86
N ALA A 590 5.60 -24.40 9.72
CA ALA A 590 5.99 -24.62 11.12
C ALA A 590 5.50 -25.99 11.62
N ALA A 591 5.73 -26.27 12.92
CA ALA A 591 5.46 -27.55 13.54
C ALA A 591 3.95 -27.79 13.52
N PHE A 592 3.55 -29.03 13.27
CA PHE A 592 2.15 -29.40 13.31
C PHE A 592 2.04 -30.86 13.76
N PRO A 593 1.05 -31.23 14.60
CA PRO A 593 0.91 -32.59 15.07
C PRO A 593 0.85 -33.59 13.90
N GLU A 594 1.80 -34.52 13.85
CA GLU A 594 1.99 -35.45 12.72
C GLU A 594 0.72 -36.26 12.44
N ALA A 595 0.04 -36.70 13.50
CA ALA A 595 -1.23 -37.44 13.45
C ALA A 595 -2.37 -36.67 12.76
N LYS A 596 -2.23 -35.36 12.56
CA LYS A 596 -3.20 -34.46 11.93
C LYS A 596 -2.73 -33.90 10.59
N ASN A 597 -1.59 -34.38 10.08
CA ASN A 597 -0.94 -33.84 8.88
C ASN A 597 -0.26 -34.91 8.04
N ASP A 598 -0.96 -36.01 7.75
CA ASP A 598 -0.46 -37.11 6.92
C ASP A 598 0.92 -37.64 7.35
N ASN A 599 1.16 -37.71 8.66
CA ASN A 599 2.45 -38.07 9.27
C ASN A 599 3.63 -37.16 8.87
N LYS A 600 3.36 -35.91 8.47
CA LYS A 600 4.37 -34.88 8.21
C LYS A 600 4.50 -33.99 9.45
N PRO A 601 5.73 -33.73 9.94
CA PRO A 601 5.96 -32.89 11.13
C PRO A 601 5.79 -31.38 10.85
N LEU A 602 5.71 -30.98 9.58
CA LEU A 602 5.62 -29.57 9.21
C LEU A 602 4.40 -29.32 8.32
N LYS A 603 3.72 -28.20 8.57
CA LYS A 603 2.55 -27.75 7.79
C LYS A 603 2.69 -26.26 7.45
N ARG A 604 2.25 -25.90 6.25
CA ARG A 604 2.12 -24.49 5.83
C ARG A 604 0.72 -24.00 6.13
N LEU A 605 0.62 -22.89 6.86
CA LEU A 605 -0.64 -22.23 7.17
C LEU A 605 -0.56 -20.74 6.81
N SER A 606 -1.71 -20.18 6.47
CA SER A 606 -1.89 -18.75 6.22
C SER A 606 -2.92 -18.17 7.19
N GLY A 607 -2.67 -16.97 7.74
CA GLY A 607 -3.62 -16.30 8.62
C GLY A 607 -3.01 -15.14 9.41
N THR A 608 -3.87 -14.24 9.91
CA THR A 608 -3.44 -13.20 10.86
C THR A 608 -2.84 -13.80 12.13
N SER A 609 -3.32 -14.96 12.58
CA SER A 609 -2.72 -15.78 13.64
C SER A 609 -1.23 -16.04 13.45
N MET A 610 -0.82 -16.40 12.23
CA MET A 610 0.59 -16.70 11.91
C MET A 610 1.44 -15.43 11.95
N SER A 611 0.86 -14.31 11.48
CA SER A 611 1.48 -12.98 11.57
C SER A 611 1.68 -12.55 13.02
N THR A 612 0.68 -12.77 13.87
CA THR A 612 0.72 -12.46 15.32
C THR A 612 1.85 -13.22 16.00
N ALA A 613 1.98 -14.52 15.75
CA ALA A 613 3.06 -15.34 16.30
C ALA A 613 4.45 -14.83 15.88
N ILE A 614 4.63 -14.52 14.59
CA ILE A 614 5.89 -13.98 14.09
C ILE A 614 6.20 -12.63 14.73
N LEU A 615 5.25 -11.70 14.77
CA LEU A 615 5.48 -10.35 15.28
C LEU A 615 5.77 -10.36 16.79
N ALA A 616 5.09 -11.23 17.56
CA ALA A 616 5.42 -11.47 18.96
C ALA A 616 6.85 -12.00 19.13
N GLY A 617 7.29 -12.90 18.22
CA GLY A 617 8.69 -13.33 18.15
C GLY A 617 9.65 -12.19 17.85
N VAL A 618 9.31 -11.29 16.92
CA VAL A 618 10.14 -10.10 16.61
C VAL A 618 10.24 -9.16 17.82
N ALA A 619 9.13 -8.94 18.54
CA ALA A 619 9.15 -8.17 19.79
C ALA A 619 9.99 -8.86 20.87
N GLY A 620 9.93 -10.19 20.96
CA GLY A 620 10.81 -10.97 21.82
C GLY A 620 12.29 -10.80 21.45
N LEU A 621 12.61 -10.70 20.17
CA LEU A 621 13.96 -10.42 19.69
C LEU A 621 14.42 -9.00 20.07
N VAL A 622 13.54 -7.99 19.99
CA VAL A 622 13.83 -6.63 20.49
C VAL A 622 14.16 -6.67 21.99
N LEU A 623 13.39 -7.42 22.78
CA LEU A 623 13.65 -7.59 24.21
C LEU A 623 14.94 -8.37 24.48
N GLU A 624 15.27 -9.38 23.68
CA GLU A 624 16.54 -10.11 23.76
C GLU A 624 17.73 -9.14 23.65
N PHE A 625 17.74 -8.29 22.61
CA PHE A 625 18.80 -7.31 22.41
C PHE A 625 18.85 -6.25 23.52
N SER A 626 17.71 -5.87 24.09
CA SER A 626 17.68 -4.88 25.18
C SER A 626 18.22 -5.45 26.50
N MET A 627 18.05 -6.75 26.75
CA MET A 627 18.49 -7.42 27.99
C MET A 627 20.00 -7.72 28.03
N MET A 628 20.75 -7.58 26.93
CA MET A 628 22.18 -7.91 26.91
C MET A 628 23.01 -6.87 27.69
N GLU A 629 23.62 -7.29 28.80
CA GLU A 629 24.53 -6.45 29.60
C GLU A 629 25.84 -6.18 28.85
N ARG A 630 26.21 -4.89 28.70
CA ARG A 630 27.45 -4.46 28.02
C ARG A 630 28.63 -4.36 29.00
N LYS A 631 29.82 -4.79 28.56
CA LYS A 631 31.10 -4.46 29.23
C LYS A 631 31.62 -3.06 28.87
N ASN A 632 31.31 -2.55 27.67
CA ASN A 632 31.63 -1.19 27.19
C ASN A 632 30.52 -0.71 26.22
N GLY A 633 29.95 0.49 26.44
CA GLY A 633 28.92 1.12 25.59
C GLY A 633 27.58 1.39 26.30
N PRO A 634 26.73 2.31 25.81
CA PRO A 634 25.48 2.69 26.50
C PRO A 634 24.44 1.57 26.40
N ASN A 635 23.86 1.13 27.53
CA ASN A 635 22.71 0.21 27.53
C ASN A 635 21.45 0.92 26.98
N VAL A 636 20.45 0.15 26.52
CA VAL A 636 19.12 0.71 26.22
C VAL A 636 18.60 1.41 27.47
N LYS A 637 18.45 2.74 27.42
CA LYS A 637 17.85 3.51 28.51
C LYS A 637 16.33 3.33 28.47
N ASN A 638 15.67 3.32 29.64
CA ASN A 638 14.21 3.17 29.77
C ASN A 638 13.66 1.83 29.23
N GLN A 639 14.32 0.71 29.51
CA GLN A 639 13.89 -0.64 29.07
C GLN A 639 12.44 -0.98 29.43
N GLU A 640 11.92 -0.46 30.55
CA GLU A 640 10.53 -0.64 30.96
C GLU A 640 9.52 -0.11 29.93
N GLN A 641 9.90 0.89 29.11
CA GLN A 641 9.04 1.41 28.04
C GLN A 641 8.85 0.39 26.92
N LEU A 642 9.80 -0.55 26.71
CA LEU A 642 9.63 -1.64 25.75
C LEU A 642 8.54 -2.62 26.16
N LEU A 643 8.18 -2.68 27.44
CA LEU A 643 7.07 -3.51 27.92
C LEU A 643 5.71 -2.79 27.81
N LYS A 644 5.70 -1.52 27.41
CA LYS A 644 4.50 -0.75 27.11
C LYS A 644 4.15 -0.86 25.63
N THR A 645 2.85 -0.90 25.34
CA THR A 645 2.32 -0.98 23.97
C THR A 645 2.91 0.10 23.07
N GLN A 646 2.92 1.37 23.52
CA GLN A 646 3.45 2.49 22.75
C GLN A 646 4.96 2.37 22.47
N GLY A 647 5.76 1.99 23.47
CA GLY A 647 7.21 1.89 23.32
C GLY A 647 7.64 0.73 22.42
N MET A 648 7.01 -0.44 22.55
CA MET A 648 7.27 -1.54 21.63
C MET A 648 6.83 -1.21 20.21
N VAL A 649 5.62 -0.65 20.04
CA VAL A 649 5.14 -0.23 18.72
C VAL A 649 6.08 0.79 18.09
N ALA A 650 6.63 1.75 18.86
CA ALA A 650 7.63 2.69 18.36
C ALA A 650 8.88 2.00 17.78
N VAL A 651 9.41 0.98 18.47
CA VAL A 651 10.56 0.23 17.95
C VAL A 651 10.18 -0.62 16.74
N LEU A 652 9.02 -1.28 16.77
CA LEU A 652 8.54 -2.05 15.62
C LEU A 652 8.32 -1.16 14.39
N ARG A 653 7.96 0.11 14.55
CA ARG A 653 7.89 1.09 13.45
C ARG A 653 9.27 1.35 12.82
N GLY A 654 10.33 1.34 13.60
CA GLY A 654 11.71 1.41 13.08
C GLY A 654 12.07 0.25 12.14
N CYS A 655 11.32 -0.85 12.20
CA CYS A 655 11.45 -1.98 11.27
C CYS A 655 10.62 -1.81 9.98
N MET A 656 9.94 -0.67 9.76
CA MET A 656 9.14 -0.45 8.56
C MET A 656 9.99 -0.04 7.36
N ALA A 657 9.60 -0.49 6.17
CA ALA A 657 10.25 -0.10 4.91
C ALA A 657 9.93 1.32 4.43
N GLY A 658 8.95 1.98 5.05
CA GLY A 658 8.39 3.27 4.62
C GLY A 658 8.25 4.24 5.78
N LYS A 659 7.90 5.49 5.47
CA LYS A 659 7.73 6.55 6.47
C LYS A 659 6.52 6.30 7.38
N TRP A 660 6.67 6.70 8.64
CA TRP A 660 5.61 6.75 9.64
C TRP A 660 4.93 8.15 9.64
N PRO A 661 3.59 8.26 9.75
CA PRO A 661 2.60 7.18 9.74
C PRO A 661 2.35 6.62 8.32
N PRO A 662 1.93 5.35 8.19
CA PRO A 662 1.57 4.77 6.90
C PRO A 662 0.37 5.49 6.28
N GLN A 663 0.39 5.65 4.94
CA GLN A 663 -0.68 6.29 4.14
C GLN A 663 -1.99 5.49 4.24
N PRO A 664 -3.07 5.98 4.86
CA PRO A 664 -4.33 5.25 4.91
C PRO A 664 -4.92 5.06 3.49
N PRO A 665 -5.59 3.92 3.20
CA PRO A 665 -5.69 2.73 4.02
C PRO A 665 -4.47 1.82 3.80
N SER A 666 -3.47 1.86 4.68
CA SER A 666 -2.35 0.90 4.64
C SER A 666 -1.93 0.46 6.03
N TYR A 667 -1.51 -0.80 6.11
CA TYR A 667 -0.94 -1.37 7.31
C TYR A 667 0.52 -0.95 7.49
N CYS A 668 0.97 -0.97 8.73
CA CYS A 668 2.38 -0.77 9.06
C CYS A 668 3.16 -2.06 8.75
N TYR A 669 3.65 -2.22 7.51
CA TYR A 669 4.37 -3.43 7.11
C TYR A 669 5.74 -3.51 7.77
N ILE A 670 5.87 -4.47 8.69
CA ILE A 670 7.09 -4.75 9.45
C ILE A 670 8.03 -5.64 8.64
N ARG A 671 9.25 -5.14 8.42
CA ARG A 671 10.37 -5.85 7.78
C ARG A 671 11.51 -5.98 8.80
N PRO A 672 11.53 -7.03 9.63
CA PRO A 672 12.47 -7.12 10.75
C PRO A 672 13.95 -6.99 10.34
N TRP A 673 14.30 -7.40 9.13
CA TRP A 673 15.67 -7.28 8.60
C TRP A 673 16.16 -5.84 8.38
N LEU A 674 15.31 -4.82 8.51
CA LEU A 674 15.74 -3.40 8.51
C LEU A 674 16.35 -2.97 9.85
N LEU A 675 15.87 -3.56 10.96
CA LEU A 675 16.44 -3.33 12.29
C LEU A 675 17.54 -4.36 12.62
N PHE A 676 17.41 -5.58 12.10
CA PHE A 676 18.30 -6.69 12.40
C PHE A 676 19.15 -7.13 11.19
N ALA A 677 19.72 -6.19 10.43
CA ALA A 677 20.43 -6.51 9.20
C ALA A 677 21.69 -7.40 9.45
N PRO A 678 22.01 -8.37 8.57
CA PRO A 678 23.09 -9.35 8.79
C PRO A 678 24.50 -8.78 8.96
N GLU A 679 24.73 -7.59 8.41
CA GLU A 679 26.06 -6.95 8.37
C GLU A 679 26.27 -5.96 9.52
N GLU A 680 25.23 -5.70 10.31
CA GLU A 680 25.28 -4.73 11.39
C GLU A 680 25.84 -5.33 12.68
N SER A 681 26.60 -4.50 13.40
CA SER A 681 27.11 -4.89 14.72
C SER A 681 25.95 -4.96 15.72
N ARG A 682 26.12 -5.74 16.79
CA ARG A 682 25.12 -5.80 17.88
C ARG A 682 24.92 -4.42 18.50
N GLU A 683 25.99 -3.63 18.50
CA GLU A 683 26.03 -2.28 19.03
C GLU A 683 25.10 -1.34 18.26
N ASP A 684 25.08 -1.45 16.93
CA ASP A 684 24.24 -0.66 16.03
C ASP A 684 22.74 -0.96 16.22
N ILE A 685 22.40 -2.24 16.35
CA ILE A 685 21.01 -2.69 16.55
C ILE A 685 20.45 -2.08 17.85
N VAL A 686 21.20 -2.19 18.95
CA VAL A 686 20.80 -1.65 20.25
C VAL A 686 20.75 -0.12 20.24
N TYR A 687 21.65 0.54 19.50
CA TYR A 687 21.61 1.98 19.30
C TYR A 687 20.31 2.40 18.60
N ARG A 688 19.91 1.70 17.52
CA ARG A 688 18.65 1.96 16.80
C ARG A 688 17.43 1.73 17.68
N ILE A 689 17.38 0.64 18.43
CA ILE A 689 16.32 0.39 19.42
C ILE A 689 16.20 1.59 20.36
N SER A 690 17.34 2.11 20.85
CA SER A 690 17.38 3.25 21.77
C SER A 690 17.02 4.61 21.12
N GLU A 691 17.29 4.78 19.82
CA GLU A 691 16.89 5.95 19.03
C GLU A 691 15.37 5.94 18.79
N GLU A 692 14.80 4.82 18.35
CA GLU A 692 13.36 4.72 18.11
C GLU A 692 12.55 4.89 19.40
N LEU A 693 13.04 4.35 20.51
CA LEU A 693 12.42 4.58 21.82
C LEU A 693 12.44 6.06 22.22
N ARG A 694 13.53 6.79 21.89
CA ARG A 694 13.68 8.22 22.18
C ARG A 694 12.77 9.10 21.33
N ARG A 695 12.47 8.71 20.09
CA ARG A 695 11.53 9.45 19.23
C ARG A 695 10.08 9.39 19.70
N CYS A 696 9.77 8.45 20.59
CA CYS A 696 8.42 8.24 21.13
C CYS A 696 8.18 8.95 22.49
N MET A 697 9.26 9.34 23.19
CA MET A 697 9.21 10.09 24.46
C MET A 697 9.33 11.58 24.18
#